data_AF-A0A4P6EXI6-F1
#
_entry.id   AF-A0A4P6EXI6-F1
#
_cell.length_a   1.000
_cell.length_b   1.000
_cell.length_c   1.000
_cell.angle_alpha   90.00
_cell.angle_beta   90.00
_cell.angle_gamma   90.00
#
_symmetry.space_group_name_H-M   'P 1'
#
loop_
_entity.id
_entity.type
_entity.pdbx_description
1 polymer ?
#
loop_
_entity_poly.entity_id
_entity_poly.type
_entity_poly.pdbx_seq_one_letter_code
_entity_poly.pdbx_strand_id
1 'polypeptide(L)'
;MEQKSLQEGINAILMDIKHFLPDLIAACEVVEPMFYSTPDDNTWQQFGEIVEGIDDLYRTLNTVSSELGQPTAYSVLQKDIQEAAAQLERHFQRLNDYVDQEDYTGVSDSIYGEFIPFFRRLYNQLGESAADCNSRFERNMRFLEQRFPAVYAEVNGCIPDDSEFGHYQISYNHDGTPNVRVAANDAAVFLYSRYNTAREVKLWLNTLPDGDAHTSALFYGFGLGYHLQAYAQTYPHRRLSVYEPDTVLFRTAMQVVELEQLCQSIDLADLVVGSGKAERDRMFFRFLKYLKGEPALLALPVYNRLYAAEASQFAKDAQYAIFNYYSGLKTYKRFGLEWLTNSLYNLKATLTTPSIKGLKHKLNGVTAVIVGAGPSLEADIESLRALKDHAFIIAAGSSIQSLLHYGIEPHLIVSMDGGEPNYAAFKGLNYQHIPLLYTPMIKYRIIDEKPERLIHVHFSNDAATRHMMEWTDEDVIFTPNHSVTGTAIQAAIYMGCKRIVFTGQDLSYPNDQFYAPGARHASEEILSSLIDHAQLTIENVNGTFNRTNNGMRTTLADIEDLLAEHPDIEFMNTSSMGAKIKHTVWLPMRDVVEQLGESSFDFALFLRELGSLQLYDEERVAQIAAKAAQLPQNVKDCQHHLERILNSLKQTLSLGSTNEQKCRELFAEMDVLWGQVVSSPAFMSVYFLLFRNEFSQFERDLPELLHEEQMLKKAELAKEIFQPLIQAMLERTPELLAITEECKRRVQEAFAGTVQEDKKIGK
;
A
#
# COMPACT_ATOMS: atom_id res chain seq x y z
N MET A 1 17.13 12.43 -41.31
CA MET A 1 18.49 13.03 -41.32
C MET A 1 18.42 14.54 -41.44
N GLU A 2 17.62 15.10 -42.36
CA GLU A 2 17.39 16.56 -42.47
C GLU A 2 16.77 17.21 -41.22
N GLN A 3 15.75 16.60 -40.60
CA GLN A 3 15.15 17.14 -39.37
C GLN A 3 16.11 17.23 -38.17
N LYS A 4 17.01 16.24 -38.02
CA LYS A 4 18.00 16.21 -36.94
C LYS A 4 19.07 17.31 -37.14
N SER A 5 19.50 17.50 -38.38
CA SER A 5 20.42 18.58 -38.76
C SER A 5 19.81 19.98 -38.57
N LEU A 6 18.51 20.14 -38.85
CA LEU A 6 17.80 21.40 -38.62
C LEU A 6 17.66 21.70 -37.11
N GLN A 7 17.34 20.68 -36.32
CA GLN A 7 17.22 20.80 -34.86
C GLN A 7 18.56 21.14 -34.18
N GLU A 8 19.65 20.53 -34.65
CA GLU A 8 21.01 20.86 -34.20
C GLU A 8 21.37 22.32 -34.56
N GLY A 9 20.97 22.80 -35.74
CA GLY A 9 21.15 24.20 -36.16
C GLY A 9 20.38 25.19 -35.28
N ILE A 10 19.09 24.94 -35.04
CA ILE A 10 18.25 25.80 -34.18
C ILE A 10 18.79 25.83 -32.74
N ASN A 11 19.18 24.69 -32.19
CA ASN A 11 19.77 24.63 -30.84
C ASN A 11 21.08 25.43 -30.73
N ALA A 12 21.90 25.44 -31.79
CA ALA A 12 23.11 26.26 -31.83
C ALA A 12 22.76 27.76 -31.79
N ILE A 13 21.79 28.20 -32.59
CA ILE A 13 21.34 29.60 -32.60
C ILE A 13 20.76 30.02 -31.24
N LEU A 14 19.91 29.18 -30.62
CA LEU A 14 19.36 29.44 -29.29
C LEU A 14 20.46 29.55 -28.23
N MET A 15 21.51 28.74 -28.36
CA MET A 15 22.68 28.79 -27.48
C MET A 15 23.46 30.08 -27.69
N ASP A 16 23.64 30.54 -28.93
CA ASP A 16 24.31 31.81 -29.22
C ASP A 16 23.54 32.99 -28.62
N ILE A 17 22.20 33.02 -28.77
CA ILE A 17 21.35 34.02 -28.11
C ILE A 17 21.57 33.98 -26.59
N LYS A 18 21.59 32.79 -25.99
CA LYS A 18 21.78 32.63 -24.54
C LYS A 18 23.14 33.15 -24.07
N HIS A 19 24.20 32.98 -24.85
CA HIS A 19 25.53 33.54 -24.53
C HIS A 19 25.59 35.05 -24.72
N PHE A 20 24.85 35.58 -25.69
CA PHE A 20 24.83 37.00 -26.02
C PHE A 20 24.08 37.86 -25.01
N LEU A 21 22.95 37.37 -24.48
CA LEU A 21 22.08 38.15 -23.60
C LEU A 21 22.75 38.72 -22.33
N PRO A 22 23.61 37.99 -21.60
CA PRO A 22 24.34 38.55 -20.45
C PRO A 22 25.21 39.75 -20.79
N ASP A 23 25.92 39.72 -21.92
CA ASP A 23 26.79 40.81 -22.36
C ASP A 23 25.95 42.03 -22.76
N LEU A 24 24.83 41.81 -23.47
CA LEU A 24 23.88 42.86 -23.82
C LEU A 24 23.25 43.51 -22.58
N ILE A 25 22.89 42.71 -21.56
CA ILE A 25 22.38 43.23 -20.28
C ILE A 25 23.43 44.08 -19.57
N ALA A 26 24.67 43.60 -19.49
CA ALA A 26 25.76 44.34 -18.85
C ALA A 26 26.04 45.67 -19.55
N ALA A 27 26.01 45.69 -20.89
CA ALA A 27 26.12 46.92 -21.67
C ALA A 27 24.98 47.90 -21.36
N CYS A 28 23.73 47.42 -21.32
CA CYS A 28 22.56 48.22 -20.94
C CYS A 28 22.70 48.81 -19.53
N GLU A 29 23.18 48.05 -18.55
CA GLU A 29 23.37 48.51 -17.17
C GLU A 29 24.46 49.58 -17.04
N VAL A 30 25.44 49.60 -17.95
CA VAL A 30 26.48 50.64 -18.01
C VAL A 30 25.95 51.92 -18.64
N VAL A 31 25.18 51.80 -19.74
CA VAL A 31 24.72 52.93 -20.54
C VAL A 31 23.50 53.62 -19.96
N GLU A 32 22.58 52.87 -19.35
CA GLU A 32 21.35 53.41 -18.74
C GLU A 32 21.60 54.67 -17.88
N PRO A 33 22.45 54.65 -16.84
CA PRO A 33 22.59 55.80 -15.94
C PRO A 33 23.18 57.04 -16.61
N MET A 34 23.81 56.90 -17.79
CA MET A 34 24.42 58.00 -18.53
C MET A 34 23.36 58.96 -19.11
N PHE A 35 22.15 58.46 -19.35
CA PHE A 35 21.04 59.23 -19.94
C PHE A 35 20.22 60.06 -18.93
N TYR A 36 20.49 59.96 -17.62
CA TYR A 36 19.96 60.94 -16.64
C TYR A 36 20.61 62.32 -16.76
N SER A 37 21.61 62.47 -17.62
CA SER A 37 22.26 63.71 -18.01
C SER A 37 22.29 63.83 -19.54
N THR A 38 22.56 65.02 -20.07
CA THR A 38 22.69 65.20 -21.53
C THR A 38 23.82 64.31 -22.07
N PRO A 39 23.53 63.37 -22.98
CA PRO A 39 24.51 62.39 -23.46
C PRO A 39 25.62 63.03 -24.29
N ASP A 40 26.86 62.61 -24.04
CA ASP A 40 28.04 63.01 -24.82
C ASP A 40 28.31 62.02 -25.98
N ASP A 41 29.29 62.33 -26.84
CA ASP A 41 29.63 61.50 -28.01
C ASP A 41 29.96 60.04 -27.64
N ASN A 42 30.58 59.82 -26.46
CA ASN A 42 30.90 58.49 -25.97
C ASN A 42 29.64 57.73 -25.51
N THR A 43 28.69 58.43 -24.87
CA THR A 43 27.38 57.87 -24.51
C THR A 43 26.62 57.41 -25.74
N TRP A 44 26.58 58.24 -26.79
CA TRP A 44 25.93 57.89 -28.06
C TRP A 44 26.60 56.73 -28.78
N GLN A 45 27.93 56.63 -28.73
CA GLN A 45 28.65 55.49 -29.30
C GLN A 45 28.26 54.18 -28.62
N GLN A 46 28.29 54.13 -27.29
CA GLN A 46 27.95 52.92 -26.53
C GLN A 46 26.46 52.56 -26.67
N PHE A 47 25.59 53.56 -26.72
CA PHE A 47 24.16 53.36 -27.01
C PHE A 47 23.95 52.78 -28.42
N GLY A 48 24.71 53.24 -29.42
CA GLY A 48 24.67 52.69 -30.79
C GLY A 48 25.03 51.21 -30.86
N GLU A 49 26.06 50.79 -30.12
CA GLU A 49 26.44 49.37 -30.01
C GLU A 49 25.33 48.51 -29.38
N ILE A 50 24.64 49.04 -28.35
CA ILE A 50 23.47 48.38 -27.76
C ILE A 50 22.34 48.25 -28.77
N VAL A 51 22.01 49.33 -29.49
CA VAL A 51 20.94 49.35 -30.49
C VAL A 51 21.21 48.35 -31.61
N GLU A 52 22.46 48.24 -32.08
CA GLU A 52 22.88 47.22 -33.05
C GLU A 52 22.69 45.81 -32.49
N GLY A 53 23.12 45.56 -31.25
CA GLY A 53 22.91 44.29 -30.57
C GLY A 53 21.43 43.92 -30.39
N ILE A 54 20.56 44.91 -30.16
CA ILE A 54 19.10 44.72 -30.07
C ILE A 54 18.51 44.33 -31.43
N ASP A 55 18.93 44.99 -32.52
CA ASP A 55 18.47 44.67 -33.87
C ASP A 55 18.93 43.27 -34.30
N ASP A 56 20.17 42.90 -34.01
CA ASP A 56 20.69 41.55 -34.27
C ASP A 56 19.90 40.48 -33.51
N LEU A 57 19.60 40.72 -32.23
CA LEU A 57 18.73 39.85 -31.44
C LEU A 57 17.33 39.73 -32.05
N TYR A 58 16.72 40.85 -32.46
CA TYR A 58 15.39 40.86 -33.09
C TYR A 58 15.37 40.04 -34.39
N ARG A 59 16.36 40.23 -35.27
CA ARG A 59 16.49 39.47 -36.52
C ARG A 59 16.69 37.98 -36.25
N THR A 60 17.51 37.65 -35.26
CA THR A 60 17.78 36.25 -34.87
C THR A 60 16.52 35.59 -34.32
N LEU A 61 15.76 36.26 -33.44
CA LEU A 61 14.51 35.74 -32.90
C LEU A 61 13.46 35.49 -34.00
N ASN A 62 13.33 36.39 -34.97
CA ASN A 62 12.41 36.21 -36.10
C ASN A 62 12.85 35.07 -37.03
N THR A 63 14.16 34.92 -37.26
CA THR A 63 14.72 33.81 -38.04
C THR A 63 14.38 32.48 -37.37
N VAL A 64 14.70 32.34 -36.08
CA VAL A 64 14.38 31.15 -35.28
C VAL A 64 12.88 30.88 -35.26
N SER A 65 12.04 31.91 -35.06
CA SER A 65 10.58 31.77 -35.10
C SER A 65 10.05 31.24 -36.44
N SER A 66 10.69 31.59 -37.55
CA SER A 66 10.28 31.16 -38.89
C SER A 66 10.76 29.75 -39.23
N GLU A 67 11.91 29.34 -38.70
CA GLU A 67 12.53 28.03 -38.90
C GLU A 67 11.98 26.95 -37.94
N LEU A 68 11.56 27.35 -36.75
CA LEU A 68 10.69 26.58 -35.88
C LEU A 68 9.32 26.43 -36.56
N GLY A 69 9.18 25.51 -37.52
CA GLY A 69 7.88 25.09 -38.05
C GLY A 69 7.04 24.39 -36.97
N GLN A 70 6.05 23.55 -37.33
CA GLN A 70 5.32 22.74 -36.34
C GLN A 70 5.98 21.39 -35.96
N PRO A 71 7.25 21.28 -35.50
CA PRO A 71 7.62 20.16 -34.64
C PRO A 71 7.01 20.35 -33.24
N THR A 72 6.34 19.31 -32.75
CA THR A 72 5.73 19.24 -31.41
C THR A 72 6.69 19.61 -30.27
N ALA A 73 8.00 19.36 -30.42
CA ALA A 73 9.01 19.53 -29.37
C ALA A 73 9.27 20.99 -28.93
N TYR A 74 9.10 21.97 -29.82
CA TYR A 74 9.42 23.38 -29.52
C TYR A 74 8.19 24.28 -29.40
N SER A 75 6.98 23.73 -29.35
CA SER A 75 5.75 24.54 -29.44
C SER A 75 5.63 25.64 -28.37
N VAL A 76 6.15 25.40 -27.15
CA VAL A 76 6.20 26.42 -26.08
C VAL A 76 7.23 27.47 -26.39
N LEU A 77 8.46 27.04 -26.66
CA LEU A 77 9.58 27.93 -26.89
C LEU A 77 9.34 28.80 -28.14
N GLN A 78 8.74 28.24 -29.18
CA GLN A 78 8.32 28.97 -30.39
C GLN A 78 7.37 30.10 -30.03
N LYS A 79 6.35 29.83 -29.21
CA LYS A 79 5.40 30.85 -28.78
C LYS A 79 6.09 31.92 -27.93
N ASP A 80 6.94 31.52 -26.98
CA ASP A 80 7.70 32.45 -26.15
C ASP A 80 8.66 33.32 -27.01
N ILE A 81 9.30 32.75 -28.05
CA ILE A 81 10.16 33.47 -29.00
C ILE A 81 9.36 34.46 -29.87
N GLN A 82 8.17 34.06 -30.35
CA GLN A 82 7.27 34.94 -31.10
C GLN A 82 6.80 36.11 -30.24
N GLU A 83 6.38 35.83 -29.00
CA GLU A 83 6.00 36.86 -28.04
C GLU A 83 7.18 37.77 -27.69
N ALA A 84 8.39 37.22 -27.60
CA ALA A 84 9.61 37.98 -27.35
C ALA A 84 9.94 38.93 -28.51
N ALA A 85 9.90 38.45 -29.76
CA ALA A 85 10.13 39.28 -30.94
C ALA A 85 9.12 40.44 -31.02
N ALA A 86 7.83 40.16 -30.80
CA ALA A 86 6.77 41.18 -30.82
C ALA A 86 6.81 42.17 -29.63
N GLN A 87 7.34 41.76 -28.48
CA GLN A 87 7.61 42.67 -27.36
C GLN A 87 8.82 43.56 -27.65
N LEU A 88 9.89 42.99 -28.19
CA LEU A 88 11.12 43.71 -28.49
C LEU A 88 10.87 44.81 -29.52
N GLU A 89 10.08 44.54 -30.56
CA GLU A 89 9.66 45.53 -31.56
C GLU A 89 8.93 46.73 -30.92
N ARG A 90 8.02 46.46 -29.98
CA ARG A 90 7.26 47.51 -29.27
C ARG A 90 8.14 48.34 -28.35
N HIS A 91 9.07 47.71 -27.62
CA HIS A 91 10.03 48.45 -26.79
C HIS A 91 10.94 49.30 -27.67
N PHE A 92 11.38 48.79 -28.82
CA PHE A 92 12.24 49.52 -29.75
C PHE A 92 11.56 50.73 -30.36
N GLN A 93 10.29 50.62 -30.75
CA GLN A 93 9.49 51.76 -31.22
C GLN A 93 9.41 52.87 -30.16
N ARG A 94 9.13 52.51 -28.91
CA ARG A 94 9.05 53.47 -27.79
C ARG A 94 10.41 54.11 -27.48
N LEU A 95 11.49 53.34 -27.54
CA LEU A 95 12.85 53.84 -27.36
C LEU A 95 13.18 54.91 -28.41
N ASN A 96 12.85 54.65 -29.68
CA ASN A 96 13.05 55.62 -30.77
C ASN A 96 12.21 56.88 -30.56
N ASP A 97 10.96 56.76 -30.11
CA ASP A 97 10.11 57.92 -29.80
C ASP A 97 10.74 58.82 -28.73
N TYR A 98 11.36 58.24 -27.69
CA TYR A 98 12.06 59.02 -26.66
C TYR A 98 13.33 59.68 -27.20
N VAL A 99 14.11 58.97 -28.03
CA VAL A 99 15.31 59.52 -28.67
C VAL A 99 14.95 60.69 -29.60
N ASP A 100 13.92 60.55 -30.43
CA ASP A 100 13.44 61.58 -31.36
C ASP A 100 12.89 62.82 -30.65
N GLN A 101 12.35 62.64 -29.44
CA GLN A 101 11.84 63.72 -28.58
C GLN A 101 12.92 64.34 -27.69
N GLU A 102 14.16 63.87 -27.76
CA GLU A 102 15.25 64.22 -26.85
C GLU A 102 14.90 63.97 -25.35
N ASP A 103 14.00 63.01 -25.07
CA ASP A 103 13.62 62.60 -23.72
C ASP A 103 14.61 61.55 -23.18
N TYR A 104 15.78 62.03 -22.75
CA TYR A 104 16.84 61.16 -22.23
C TYR A 104 16.45 60.42 -20.94
N THR A 105 15.59 61.00 -20.11
CA THR A 105 15.06 60.29 -18.93
C THR A 105 14.16 59.14 -19.36
N GLY A 106 13.30 59.34 -20.37
CA GLY A 106 12.52 58.28 -20.99
C GLY A 106 13.36 57.17 -21.62
N VAL A 107 14.50 57.51 -22.25
CA VAL A 107 15.49 56.53 -22.75
C VAL A 107 16.04 55.68 -21.61
N SER A 108 16.51 56.32 -20.53
CA SER A 108 17.03 55.61 -19.34
C SER A 108 15.98 54.70 -18.72
N ASP A 109 14.79 55.23 -18.45
CA ASP A 109 13.67 54.49 -17.86
C ASP A 109 13.25 53.30 -18.73
N SER A 110 13.29 53.45 -20.06
CA SER A 110 13.01 52.38 -21.00
C SER A 110 14.06 51.27 -20.93
N ILE A 111 15.36 51.61 -20.86
CA ILE A 111 16.44 50.63 -20.75
C ILE A 111 16.32 49.86 -19.42
N TYR A 112 16.15 50.61 -18.32
CA TYR A 112 16.06 50.05 -16.96
C TYR A 112 14.79 49.23 -16.74
N GLY A 113 13.63 49.80 -17.08
CA GLY A 113 12.32 49.26 -16.74
C GLY A 113 11.76 48.25 -17.74
N GLU A 114 12.24 48.27 -18.98
CA GLU A 114 11.67 47.45 -20.07
C GLU A 114 12.69 46.49 -20.67
N PHE A 115 13.83 46.98 -21.17
CA PHE A 115 14.81 46.16 -21.88
C PHE A 115 15.60 45.21 -20.97
N ILE A 116 16.24 45.70 -19.91
CA ILE A 116 17.01 44.84 -18.99
C ILE A 116 16.12 43.71 -18.41
N PRO A 117 14.91 43.98 -17.88
CA PRO A 117 14.01 42.94 -17.41
C PRO A 117 13.56 42.00 -18.53
N PHE A 118 13.36 42.49 -19.75
CA PHE A 118 13.01 41.68 -20.91
C PHE A 118 14.13 40.69 -21.28
N PHE A 119 15.38 41.16 -21.41
CA PHE A 119 16.52 40.30 -21.73
C PHE A 119 16.77 39.25 -20.66
N ARG A 120 16.65 39.63 -19.38
CA ARG A 120 16.75 38.67 -18.26
C ARG A 120 15.66 37.59 -18.34
N ARG A 121 14.42 37.95 -18.68
CA ARG A 121 13.33 36.98 -18.88
C ARG A 121 13.60 36.05 -20.07
N LEU A 122 14.03 36.60 -21.20
CA LEU A 122 14.35 35.81 -22.40
C LEU A 122 15.49 34.83 -22.12
N TYR A 123 16.56 35.29 -21.44
CA TYR A 123 17.68 34.44 -21.02
C TYR A 123 17.20 33.27 -20.17
N ASN A 124 16.33 33.53 -19.19
CA ASN A 124 15.76 32.51 -18.33
C ASN A 124 14.90 31.51 -19.12
N GLN A 125 14.07 31.99 -20.04
CA GLN A 125 13.17 31.14 -20.86
C GLN A 125 13.92 30.18 -21.79
N LEU A 126 15.11 30.57 -22.27
CA LEU A 126 15.94 29.72 -23.12
C LEU A 126 16.47 28.48 -22.39
N GLY A 127 16.46 28.47 -21.06
CA GLY A 127 16.73 27.26 -20.28
C GLY A 127 18.17 26.77 -20.36
N GLU A 128 18.42 25.53 -19.92
CA GLU A 128 19.75 24.90 -19.95
C GLU A 128 20.09 24.25 -21.29
N SER A 129 21.38 23.95 -21.51
CA SER A 129 21.78 23.24 -22.72
C SER A 129 21.34 21.77 -22.67
N ALA A 130 21.06 21.18 -23.83
CA ALA A 130 20.73 19.75 -23.90
C ALA A 130 21.85 18.85 -23.34
N ALA A 131 23.11 19.28 -23.44
CA ALA A 131 24.25 18.57 -22.89
C ALA A 131 24.20 18.53 -21.34
N ASP A 132 23.85 19.65 -20.71
CA ASP A 132 23.72 19.74 -19.25
C ASP A 132 22.54 18.90 -18.75
N CYS A 133 21.38 18.98 -19.42
CA CYS A 133 20.21 18.17 -19.11
C CYS A 133 20.51 16.66 -19.22
N ASN A 134 21.20 16.23 -20.28
CA ASN A 134 21.58 14.82 -20.47
C ASN A 134 22.59 14.38 -19.40
N SER A 135 23.60 15.21 -19.12
CA SER A 135 24.59 14.95 -18.07
C SER A 135 23.93 14.80 -16.69
N ARG A 136 22.94 15.63 -16.38
CA ARG A 136 22.11 15.53 -15.16
C ARG A 136 21.29 14.24 -15.15
N PHE A 137 20.59 13.95 -16.24
CA PHE A 137 19.78 12.73 -16.34
C PHE A 137 20.61 11.47 -16.08
N GLU A 138 21.82 11.37 -16.66
CA GLU A 138 22.76 10.27 -16.43
C GLU A 138 23.23 10.15 -14.98
N ARG A 139 23.50 11.28 -14.30
CA ARG A 139 23.80 11.27 -12.86
C ARG A 139 22.62 10.75 -12.04
N ASN A 140 21.41 11.21 -12.36
CA ASN A 140 20.18 10.78 -11.68
C ASN A 140 19.92 9.28 -11.90
N MET A 141 20.14 8.76 -13.12
CA MET A 141 20.01 7.31 -13.39
C MET A 141 20.95 6.49 -12.49
N ARG A 142 22.22 6.90 -12.32
CA ARG A 142 23.17 6.22 -11.43
C ARG A 142 22.76 6.30 -9.96
N PHE A 143 22.24 7.44 -9.52
CA PHE A 143 21.71 7.60 -8.17
C PHE A 143 20.53 6.65 -7.92
N LEU A 144 19.59 6.55 -8.87
CA LEU A 144 18.47 5.61 -8.78
C LEU A 144 18.94 4.15 -8.76
N GLU A 145 19.91 3.77 -9.60
CA GLU A 145 20.44 2.40 -9.62
C GLU A 145 21.00 2.00 -8.24
N GLN A 146 21.66 2.92 -7.54
CA GLN A 146 22.24 2.68 -6.22
C GLN A 146 21.21 2.73 -5.08
N ARG A 147 20.28 3.70 -5.11
CA ARG A 147 19.38 3.99 -3.98
C ARG A 147 17.98 3.43 -4.14
N PHE A 148 17.46 3.37 -5.37
CA PHE A 148 16.09 2.93 -5.70
C PHE A 148 16.07 1.98 -6.92
N PRO A 149 16.62 0.75 -6.83
CA PRO A 149 16.80 -0.13 -7.98
C PRO A 149 15.49 -0.47 -8.73
N ALA A 150 14.36 -0.57 -8.03
CA ALA A 150 13.06 -0.81 -8.64
C ALA A 150 12.59 0.39 -9.49
N VAL A 151 12.80 1.61 -9.01
CA VAL A 151 12.52 2.84 -9.76
C VAL A 151 13.45 2.96 -10.96
N TYR A 152 14.73 2.63 -10.80
CA TYR A 152 15.68 2.57 -11.92
C TYR A 152 15.19 1.61 -13.00
N ALA A 153 14.74 0.41 -12.64
CA ALA A 153 14.24 -0.57 -13.61
C ALA A 153 12.99 -0.08 -14.36
N GLU A 154 12.03 0.51 -13.64
CA GLU A 154 10.83 1.12 -14.22
C GLU A 154 11.20 2.25 -15.20
N VAL A 155 12.03 3.19 -14.74
CA VAL A 155 12.45 4.34 -15.53
C VAL A 155 13.25 3.90 -16.76
N ASN A 156 14.19 2.97 -16.60
CA ASN A 156 15.03 2.47 -17.69
C ASN A 156 14.22 1.66 -18.71
N GLY A 157 13.18 0.94 -18.26
CA GLY A 157 12.26 0.19 -19.12
C GLY A 157 11.29 1.09 -19.91
N CYS A 158 11.05 2.31 -19.44
CA CYS A 158 10.24 3.31 -20.12
C CYS A 158 11.11 4.18 -21.04
N ILE A 159 11.08 3.88 -22.34
CA ILE A 159 11.63 4.71 -23.40
C ILE A 159 10.43 5.40 -24.08
N PRO A 160 10.17 6.69 -23.81
CA PRO A 160 9.04 7.38 -24.40
C PRO A 160 9.17 7.43 -25.92
N ASP A 161 8.06 7.31 -26.63
CA ASP A 161 8.05 7.57 -28.07
C ASP A 161 8.04 9.09 -28.37
N ASP A 162 8.31 9.48 -29.62
CA ASP A 162 8.36 10.89 -30.04
C ASP A 162 7.01 11.63 -29.81
N SER A 163 5.90 10.90 -29.65
CA SER A 163 4.57 11.49 -29.38
C SER A 163 4.36 11.78 -27.90
N GLU A 164 4.92 10.97 -27.00
CA GLU A 164 4.95 11.19 -25.55
C GLU A 164 5.92 12.31 -25.14
N PHE A 165 7.04 12.48 -25.85
CA PHE A 165 7.89 13.67 -25.72
C PHE A 165 7.18 14.98 -26.08
N GLY A 166 6.13 14.93 -26.91
CA GLY A 166 5.29 16.07 -27.21
C GLY A 166 4.35 16.46 -26.07
N HIS A 167 4.00 15.50 -25.21
CA HIS A 167 3.04 15.67 -24.11
C HIS A 167 3.63 16.45 -22.92
N TYR A 168 4.92 16.25 -22.65
CA TYR A 168 5.68 16.92 -21.59
C TYR A 168 6.77 17.81 -22.17
N GLN A 169 6.71 19.11 -21.89
CA GLN A 169 7.67 20.08 -22.40
C GLN A 169 8.30 20.85 -21.25
N ILE A 170 9.63 20.78 -21.15
CA ILE A 170 10.39 21.60 -20.20
C ILE A 170 10.21 23.07 -20.60
N SER A 171 9.97 23.89 -19.59
CA SER A 171 9.87 25.33 -19.70
C SER A 171 10.54 25.97 -18.49
N TYR A 172 10.80 27.26 -18.56
CA TYR A 172 11.40 28.00 -17.46
C TYR A 172 10.51 29.18 -17.10
N ASN A 173 10.34 29.37 -15.80
CA ASN A 173 9.56 30.47 -15.24
C ASN A 173 10.30 31.80 -15.43
N HIS A 174 9.62 32.91 -15.17
CA HIS A 174 10.22 34.24 -15.31
C HIS A 174 11.47 34.44 -14.41
N ASP A 175 11.52 33.73 -13.28
CA ASP A 175 12.63 33.73 -12.33
C ASP A 175 13.74 32.71 -12.66
N GLY A 176 13.62 31.98 -13.78
CA GLY A 176 14.57 30.95 -14.21
C GLY A 176 14.37 29.59 -13.55
N THR A 177 13.37 29.43 -12.66
CA THR A 177 13.06 28.13 -12.07
C THR A 177 12.50 27.19 -13.16
N PRO A 178 12.99 25.94 -13.26
CA PRO A 178 12.44 24.97 -14.19
C PRO A 178 10.96 24.65 -13.93
N ASN A 179 10.24 24.31 -14.98
CA ASN A 179 8.84 23.93 -14.94
C ASN A 179 8.53 22.96 -16.10
N VAL A 180 7.39 22.30 -16.03
CA VAL A 180 6.93 21.39 -17.10
C VAL A 180 5.53 21.79 -17.51
N ARG A 181 5.34 21.92 -18.82
CA ARG A 181 4.03 22.04 -19.45
C ARG A 181 3.56 20.65 -19.86
N VAL A 182 2.33 20.34 -19.49
CA VAL A 182 1.60 19.12 -19.83
C VAL A 182 0.51 19.49 -20.82
N ALA A 183 0.41 18.75 -21.92
CA ALA A 183 -0.65 18.93 -22.92
C ALA A 183 -1.95 18.24 -22.46
N ALA A 184 -2.94 18.98 -21.95
CA ALA A 184 -4.23 18.42 -21.55
C ALA A 184 -5.35 18.86 -22.52
N ASN A 185 -6.38 18.02 -22.70
CA ASN A 185 -7.55 18.23 -23.58
C ASN A 185 -7.91 19.72 -23.82
N ASP A 186 -7.52 20.24 -25.00
CA ASP A 186 -7.69 21.60 -25.53
C ASP A 186 -6.93 22.76 -24.86
N ALA A 187 -6.21 22.54 -23.74
CA ALA A 187 -5.41 23.57 -23.08
C ALA A 187 -4.15 23.04 -22.37
N ALA A 188 -3.05 23.78 -22.49
CA ALA A 188 -1.82 23.48 -21.78
C ALA A 188 -1.89 23.81 -20.29
N VAL A 189 -1.38 22.91 -19.45
CA VAL A 189 -1.30 23.08 -17.99
C VAL A 189 0.17 23.04 -17.57
N PHE A 190 0.60 23.99 -16.75
CA PHE A 190 1.93 23.94 -16.14
C PHE A 190 1.84 23.25 -14.77
N LEU A 191 2.86 22.46 -14.41
CA LEU A 191 2.91 21.79 -13.11
C LEU A 191 2.98 22.78 -11.95
N TYR A 192 3.69 23.89 -12.16
CA TYR A 192 3.81 24.99 -11.20
C TYR A 192 3.49 26.35 -11.84
N SER A 193 3.27 27.36 -11.02
CA SER A 193 3.04 28.74 -11.42
C SER A 193 4.23 29.31 -12.19
N ARG A 194 3.99 29.81 -13.42
CA ARG A 194 5.01 30.49 -14.25
C ARG A 194 5.59 31.77 -13.63
N TYR A 195 4.83 32.38 -12.73
CA TYR A 195 5.15 33.69 -12.15
C TYR A 195 5.92 33.58 -10.84
N ASN A 196 5.55 32.62 -9.98
CA ASN A 196 6.16 32.45 -8.67
C ASN A 196 5.83 31.08 -8.05
N THR A 197 6.68 30.09 -8.31
CA THR A 197 6.55 28.72 -7.75
C THR A 197 6.60 28.73 -6.23
N ALA A 198 7.53 29.48 -5.64
CA ALA A 198 7.70 29.53 -4.18
C ALA A 198 6.43 30.03 -3.46
N ARG A 199 5.77 31.05 -4.02
CA ARG A 199 4.50 31.58 -3.50
C ARG A 199 3.37 30.57 -3.65
N GLU A 200 3.26 29.90 -4.79
CA GLU A 200 2.22 28.87 -5.00
C GLU A 200 2.34 27.75 -3.97
N VAL A 201 3.54 27.18 -3.82
CA VAL A 201 3.80 26.10 -2.87
C VAL A 201 3.54 26.56 -1.43
N LYS A 202 3.94 27.78 -1.07
CA LYS A 202 3.64 28.37 0.25
C LYS A 202 2.14 28.52 0.49
N LEU A 203 1.38 28.95 -0.52
CA LEU A 203 -0.08 29.05 -0.41
C LEU A 203 -0.73 27.67 -0.25
N TRP A 204 -0.27 26.66 -0.99
CA TRP A 204 -0.72 25.28 -0.83
C TRP A 204 -0.43 24.74 0.58
N LEU A 205 0.77 24.96 1.11
CA LEU A 205 1.12 24.55 2.48
C LEU A 205 0.19 25.17 3.54
N ASN A 206 -0.19 26.43 3.37
CA ASN A 206 -1.13 27.11 4.27
C ASN A 206 -2.56 26.52 4.23
N THR A 207 -2.88 25.69 3.24
CA THR A 207 -4.17 24.97 3.17
C THR A 207 -4.16 23.65 3.92
N LEU A 208 -2.96 23.13 4.25
CA LEU A 208 -2.84 21.89 4.99
C LEU A 208 -3.24 22.11 6.45
N PRO A 209 -3.93 21.15 7.08
CA PRO A 209 -4.28 21.27 8.49
C PRO A 209 -3.01 21.36 9.36
N ASP A 210 -3.00 22.31 10.29
CA ASP A 210 -1.99 22.39 11.34
C ASP A 210 -2.11 21.13 12.22
N GLY A 211 -1.02 20.39 12.36
CA GLY A 211 -1.06 19.16 13.13
C GLY A 211 0.30 18.64 13.53
N ASP A 212 0.73 18.92 14.75
CA ASP A 212 1.89 18.30 15.41
C ASP A 212 1.75 16.75 15.53
N ALA A 213 0.56 16.21 15.24
CA ALA A 213 0.23 14.78 15.31
C ALA A 213 0.72 13.93 14.11
N HIS A 214 1.09 14.57 12.99
CA HIS A 214 1.57 13.87 11.80
C HIS A 214 3.09 13.72 11.81
N THR A 215 3.59 12.49 11.79
CA THR A 215 5.04 12.21 11.69
C THR A 215 5.45 11.62 10.34
N SER A 216 4.48 11.25 9.50
CA SER A 216 4.74 10.65 8.18
C SER A 216 3.71 11.12 7.15
N ALA A 217 4.17 11.33 5.92
CA ALA A 217 3.34 11.80 4.81
C ALA A 217 3.51 10.91 3.58
N LEU A 218 2.37 10.57 2.98
CA LEU A 218 2.27 9.80 1.75
C LEU A 218 1.81 10.73 0.63
N PHE A 219 2.68 10.94 -0.35
CA PHE A 219 2.49 11.88 -1.45
C PHE A 219 2.06 11.18 -2.73
N TYR A 220 1.06 11.74 -3.39
CA TYR A 220 0.70 11.44 -4.77
C TYR A 220 1.24 12.52 -5.71
N GLY A 221 2.16 12.13 -6.58
CA GLY A 221 2.90 12.98 -7.50
C GLY A 221 4.25 13.41 -6.91
N PHE A 222 5.33 13.16 -7.66
CA PHE A 222 6.66 13.71 -7.40
C PHE A 222 6.81 15.06 -8.11
N GLY A 223 6.30 15.17 -9.35
CA GLY A 223 6.42 16.38 -10.17
C GLY A 223 7.89 16.84 -10.30
N LEU A 224 8.20 18.07 -9.91
CA LEU A 224 9.59 18.57 -9.82
C LEU A 224 10.15 18.65 -8.38
N GLY A 225 9.45 18.09 -7.38
CA GLY A 225 9.92 18.05 -5.99
C GLY A 225 9.85 19.35 -5.18
N TYR A 226 9.48 20.50 -5.77
CA TYR A 226 9.43 21.79 -5.05
C TYR A 226 8.48 21.77 -3.84
N HIS A 227 7.33 21.13 -3.98
CA HIS A 227 6.37 21.00 -2.90
C HIS A 227 6.86 20.04 -1.80
N LEU A 228 7.63 19.01 -2.16
CA LEU A 228 8.26 18.09 -1.19
C LEU A 228 9.31 18.83 -0.36
N GLN A 229 10.16 19.65 -1.00
CA GLN A 229 11.17 20.46 -0.30
C GLN A 229 10.53 21.46 0.66
N ALA A 230 9.53 22.22 0.19
CA ALA A 230 8.88 23.21 1.03
C ALA A 230 8.12 22.54 2.20
N TYR A 231 7.52 21.37 1.97
CA TYR A 231 6.90 20.57 3.02
C TYR A 231 7.93 20.10 4.06
N ALA A 232 9.06 19.55 3.62
CA ALA A 232 10.14 19.13 4.52
C ALA A 232 10.76 20.31 5.30
N GLN A 233 10.89 21.49 4.68
CA GLN A 233 11.36 22.70 5.37
C GLN A 233 10.39 23.18 6.45
N THR A 234 9.08 23.05 6.20
CA THR A 234 8.03 23.41 7.17
C THR A 234 7.92 22.36 8.28
N TYR A 235 8.12 21.09 7.94
CA TYR A 235 7.99 19.95 8.84
C TYR A 235 9.22 19.02 8.78
N PRO A 236 10.37 19.44 9.33
CA PRO A 236 11.68 18.78 9.12
C PRO A 236 11.81 17.38 9.73
N HIS A 237 10.92 17.01 10.65
CA HIS A 237 10.92 15.70 11.31
C HIS A 237 9.93 14.71 10.68
N ARG A 238 9.24 15.09 9.59
CA ARG A 238 8.28 14.21 8.93
C ARG A 238 8.95 13.39 7.86
N ARG A 239 8.69 12.09 7.90
CA ARG A 239 9.18 11.13 6.92
C ARG A 239 8.26 11.06 5.70
N LEU A 240 8.83 11.11 4.50
CA LEU A 240 8.08 11.23 3.24
C LEU A 240 8.13 9.91 2.45
N SER A 241 6.98 9.45 1.97
CA SER A 241 6.88 8.39 0.96
C SER A 241 6.18 8.96 -0.26
N VAL A 242 6.79 8.86 -1.44
CA VAL A 242 6.30 9.53 -2.66
C VAL A 242 5.96 8.51 -3.75
N TYR A 243 4.77 8.66 -4.33
CA TYR A 243 4.28 7.86 -5.45
C TYR A 243 4.09 8.74 -6.68
N GLU A 244 4.86 8.51 -7.73
CA GLU A 244 4.71 9.18 -9.04
C GLU A 244 4.13 8.21 -10.06
N PRO A 245 2.83 8.27 -10.38
CA PRO A 245 2.21 7.32 -11.30
C PRO A 245 2.72 7.43 -12.73
N ASP A 246 3.25 8.59 -13.14
CA ASP A 246 3.66 8.85 -14.52
C ASP A 246 5.19 8.79 -14.68
N THR A 247 5.65 7.69 -15.26
CA THR A 247 7.08 7.43 -15.51
C THR A 247 7.70 8.44 -16.48
N VAL A 248 6.94 8.94 -17.48
CA VAL A 248 7.45 9.92 -18.47
C VAL A 248 7.62 11.30 -17.82
N LEU A 249 6.68 11.70 -16.96
CA LEU A 249 6.79 12.92 -16.18
C LEU A 249 8.00 12.86 -15.23
N PHE A 250 8.19 11.75 -14.52
CA PHE A 250 9.36 11.56 -13.64
C PHE A 250 10.68 11.65 -14.43
N ARG A 251 10.75 11.05 -15.61
CA ARG A 251 11.91 11.15 -16.52
C ARG A 251 12.18 12.58 -16.94
N THR A 252 11.13 13.34 -17.24
CA THR A 252 11.25 14.77 -17.60
C THR A 252 11.76 15.58 -16.40
N ALA A 253 11.28 15.30 -15.20
CA ALA A 253 11.78 15.93 -13.98
C ALA A 253 13.29 15.68 -13.77
N MET A 254 13.78 14.47 -14.06
CA MET A 254 15.20 14.11 -13.95
C MET A 254 16.11 14.90 -14.90
N GLN A 255 15.59 15.58 -15.91
CA GLN A 255 16.38 16.45 -16.79
C GLN A 255 16.59 17.85 -16.18
N VAL A 256 15.78 18.25 -15.19
CA VAL A 256 15.81 19.59 -14.58
C VAL A 256 16.02 19.60 -13.06
N VAL A 257 15.90 18.44 -12.40
CA VAL A 257 16.06 18.28 -10.95
C VAL A 257 17.26 17.37 -10.66
N GLU A 258 18.18 17.80 -9.79
CA GLU A 258 19.24 16.93 -9.26
C GLU A 258 18.66 16.08 -8.11
N LEU A 259 18.36 14.80 -8.39
CA LEU A 259 17.64 13.93 -7.45
C LEU A 259 18.41 13.70 -6.15
N GLU A 260 19.73 13.53 -6.23
CA GLU A 260 20.56 13.28 -5.05
C GLU A 260 20.51 14.45 -4.06
N GLN A 261 20.63 15.68 -4.57
CA GLN A 261 20.55 16.89 -3.74
C GLN A 261 19.15 17.06 -3.14
N LEU A 262 18.10 16.82 -3.93
CA LEU A 262 16.73 16.84 -3.44
C LEU A 262 16.53 15.81 -2.31
N CYS A 263 16.95 14.57 -2.52
CA CYS A 263 16.79 13.49 -1.54
C CYS A 263 17.64 13.70 -0.28
N GLN A 264 18.74 14.44 -0.35
CA GLN A 264 19.51 14.86 0.83
C GLN A 264 18.81 15.97 1.62
N SER A 265 17.97 16.77 0.96
CA SER A 265 17.23 17.89 1.58
C SER A 265 15.91 17.48 2.25
N ILE A 266 15.48 16.23 2.09
CA ILE A 266 14.21 15.71 2.62
C ILE A 266 14.41 14.32 3.26
N ASP A 267 13.64 13.98 4.30
CA ASP A 267 13.64 12.60 4.85
C ASP A 267 12.79 11.66 3.99
N LEU A 268 13.33 11.26 2.83
CA LEU A 268 12.65 10.36 1.90
C LEU A 268 12.77 8.90 2.36
N ALA A 269 11.67 8.35 2.89
CA ALA A 269 11.53 6.94 3.24
C ALA A 269 11.50 6.03 2.00
N ASP A 270 10.73 6.44 0.99
CA ASP A 270 10.34 5.57 -0.10
C ASP A 270 9.94 6.38 -1.33
N LEU A 271 10.26 5.85 -2.52
CA LEU A 271 9.91 6.41 -3.81
C LEU A 271 9.45 5.27 -4.71
N VAL A 272 8.24 5.40 -5.24
CA VAL A 272 7.69 4.48 -6.24
C VAL A 272 7.28 5.29 -7.47
N VAL A 273 7.69 4.83 -8.64
CA VAL A 273 7.37 5.44 -9.93
C VAL A 273 6.60 4.41 -10.78
N GLY A 274 5.65 4.86 -11.57
CA GLY A 274 4.84 4.04 -12.48
C GLY A 274 3.47 3.64 -11.93
N SER A 275 2.62 3.11 -12.80
CA SER A 275 1.21 2.79 -12.52
C SER A 275 0.98 1.39 -11.91
N GLY A 276 2.06 0.66 -11.59
CA GLY A 276 2.00 -0.71 -11.08
C GLY A 276 1.35 -0.84 -9.70
N LYS A 277 0.16 -1.47 -9.64
CA LYS A 277 -0.58 -1.72 -8.39
C LYS A 277 0.26 -2.45 -7.33
N ALA A 278 1.01 -3.48 -7.72
CA ALA A 278 1.78 -4.29 -6.78
C ALA A 278 2.87 -3.49 -6.04
N GLU A 279 3.61 -2.63 -6.73
CA GLU A 279 4.64 -1.79 -6.10
C GLU A 279 4.03 -0.69 -5.22
N ARG A 280 2.92 -0.11 -5.66
CA ARG A 280 2.15 0.84 -4.84
C ARG A 280 1.62 0.21 -3.55
N ASP A 281 1.06 -1.00 -3.63
CA ASP A 281 0.55 -1.69 -2.44
C ASP A 281 1.70 -2.09 -1.49
N ARG A 282 2.88 -2.46 -2.03
CA ARG A 282 4.12 -2.67 -1.25
C ARG A 282 4.58 -1.38 -0.56
N MET A 283 4.48 -0.23 -1.23
CA MET A 283 4.77 1.07 -0.64
C MET A 283 3.84 1.38 0.53
N PHE A 284 2.53 1.13 0.39
CA PHE A 284 1.60 1.29 1.51
C PHE A 284 1.98 0.40 2.70
N PHE A 285 2.35 -0.85 2.45
CA PHE A 285 2.82 -1.75 3.50
C PHE A 285 4.08 -1.20 4.21
N ARG A 286 5.09 -0.74 3.47
CA ARG A 286 6.32 -0.15 4.06
C ARG A 286 6.01 1.13 4.83
N PHE A 287 5.17 2.01 4.28
CA PHE A 287 4.72 3.23 4.94
C PHE A 287 4.04 2.92 6.27
N LEU A 288 3.05 2.02 6.29
CA LEU A 288 2.30 1.64 7.49
C LEU A 288 3.16 0.89 8.53
N LYS A 289 4.15 0.11 8.08
CA LYS A 289 5.10 -0.56 8.98
C LYS A 289 5.83 0.45 9.87
N TYR A 290 6.31 1.55 9.29
CA TYR A 290 7.12 2.56 9.98
C TYR A 290 6.34 3.82 10.42
N LEU A 291 5.04 3.90 10.14
CA LEU A 291 4.18 5.04 10.47
C LEU A 291 4.20 5.35 11.98
N LYS A 292 4.56 6.56 12.39
CA LYS A 292 4.30 7.06 13.76
C LYS A 292 3.13 8.07 13.73
N GLY A 293 2.26 8.04 14.74
CA GLY A 293 1.11 8.95 14.79
C GLY A 293 0.13 8.78 13.61
N GLU A 294 -0.50 9.87 13.18
CA GLU A 294 -1.49 9.88 12.10
C GLU A 294 -0.86 10.17 10.74
N PRO A 295 -1.23 9.45 9.66
CA PRO A 295 -0.68 9.67 8.34
C PRO A 295 -1.29 10.89 7.65
N ALA A 296 -0.48 11.68 6.94
CA ALA A 296 -0.97 12.69 6.01
C ALA A 296 -1.02 12.12 4.59
N LEU A 297 -2.16 12.22 3.91
CA LEU A 297 -2.32 11.89 2.49
C LEU A 297 -2.33 13.19 1.69
N LEU A 298 -1.32 13.42 0.86
CA LEU A 298 -1.08 14.72 0.22
C LEU A 298 -0.92 14.57 -1.28
N ALA A 299 -1.40 15.56 -2.03
CA ALA A 299 -1.20 15.68 -3.47
C ALA A 299 -1.09 17.16 -3.84
N LEU A 300 -0.27 17.49 -4.84
CA LEU A 300 -0.21 18.84 -5.37
C LEU A 300 -1.49 19.12 -6.19
N PRO A 301 -2.13 20.31 -6.09
CA PRO A 301 -3.42 20.58 -6.73
C PRO A 301 -3.46 20.35 -8.25
N VAL A 302 -2.33 20.48 -8.94
CA VAL A 302 -2.25 20.21 -10.39
C VAL A 302 -2.54 18.74 -10.73
N TYR A 303 -2.18 17.79 -9.86
CA TYR A 303 -2.50 16.37 -10.05
C TYR A 303 -4.00 16.12 -9.96
N ASN A 304 -4.72 16.86 -9.11
CA ASN A 304 -6.18 16.77 -9.07
C ASN A 304 -6.84 17.32 -10.35
N ARG A 305 -6.12 18.13 -11.14
CA ARG A 305 -6.60 18.63 -12.44
C ARG A 305 -6.25 17.70 -13.59
N LEU A 306 -5.03 17.18 -13.60
CA LEU A 306 -4.51 16.31 -14.67
C LEU A 306 -4.97 14.85 -14.52
N TYR A 307 -5.02 14.35 -13.28
CA TYR A 307 -5.21 12.94 -12.93
C TYR A 307 -6.28 12.77 -11.85
N ALA A 308 -7.42 13.44 -12.01
CA ALA A 308 -8.45 13.50 -10.97
C ALA A 308 -8.96 12.11 -10.55
N ALA A 309 -9.15 11.20 -11.53
CA ALA A 309 -9.66 9.86 -11.27
C ALA A 309 -8.62 8.99 -10.56
N GLU A 310 -7.38 9.03 -11.04
CA GLU A 310 -6.25 8.26 -10.53
C GLU A 310 -5.82 8.75 -9.14
N ALA A 311 -5.77 10.06 -8.91
CA ALA A 311 -5.52 10.66 -7.61
C ALA A 311 -6.61 10.28 -6.60
N SER A 312 -7.88 10.33 -7.02
CA SER A 312 -9.01 9.90 -6.19
C SER A 312 -8.93 8.41 -5.86
N GLN A 313 -8.55 7.57 -6.84
CA GLN A 313 -8.40 6.13 -6.63
C GLN A 313 -7.23 5.83 -5.69
N PHE A 314 -6.08 6.48 -5.88
CA PHE A 314 -4.93 6.34 -4.97
C PHE A 314 -5.30 6.74 -3.54
N ALA A 315 -6.01 7.86 -3.35
CA ALA A 315 -6.44 8.29 -2.03
C ALA A 315 -7.39 7.27 -1.37
N LYS A 316 -8.32 6.67 -2.14
CA LYS A 316 -9.20 5.60 -1.65
C LYS A 316 -8.41 4.35 -1.27
N ASP A 317 -7.47 3.92 -2.11
CA ASP A 317 -6.64 2.73 -1.87
C ASP A 317 -5.74 2.93 -0.64
N ALA A 318 -5.15 4.12 -0.49
CA ALA A 318 -4.35 4.47 0.68
C ALA A 318 -5.20 4.52 1.96
N GLN A 319 -6.39 5.12 1.92
CA GLN A 319 -7.33 5.12 3.04
C GLN A 319 -7.77 3.72 3.42
N TYR A 320 -8.01 2.85 2.43
CA TYR A 320 -8.34 1.45 2.64
C TYR A 320 -7.19 0.69 3.31
N ALA A 321 -5.95 0.88 2.84
CA ALA A 321 -4.76 0.28 3.45
C ALA A 321 -4.55 0.74 4.90
N ILE A 322 -4.71 2.05 5.16
CA ILE A 322 -4.65 2.64 6.51
C ILE A 322 -5.73 2.03 7.42
N PHE A 323 -6.98 1.96 6.93
CA PHE A 323 -8.09 1.39 7.67
C PHE A 323 -7.85 -0.09 8.00
N ASN A 324 -7.38 -0.88 7.04
CA ASN A 324 -7.06 -2.29 7.23
C ASN A 324 -5.92 -2.49 8.23
N TYR A 325 -4.91 -1.64 8.18
CA TYR A 325 -3.82 -1.66 9.15
C TYR A 325 -4.33 -1.43 10.58
N TYR A 326 -5.06 -0.34 10.84
CA TYR A 326 -5.60 -0.05 12.17
C TYR A 326 -6.64 -1.08 12.62
N SER A 327 -7.45 -1.60 11.71
CA SER A 327 -8.41 -2.67 11.99
C SER A 327 -7.67 -3.96 12.38
N GLY A 328 -6.60 -4.31 11.67
CA GLY A 328 -5.70 -5.41 12.01
C GLY A 328 -5.13 -5.27 13.43
N LEU A 329 -4.60 -4.09 13.78
CA LEU A 329 -4.08 -3.83 15.14
C LEU A 329 -5.16 -4.10 16.21
N LYS A 330 -6.37 -3.58 16.02
CA LYS A 330 -7.50 -3.79 16.95
C LYS A 330 -7.91 -5.26 17.04
N THR A 331 -7.97 -5.95 15.91
CA THR A 331 -8.33 -7.36 15.82
C THR A 331 -7.33 -8.24 16.56
N TYR A 332 -6.02 -8.08 16.32
CA TYR A 332 -4.98 -8.83 17.05
C TYR A 332 -5.01 -8.52 18.54
N LYS A 333 -5.21 -7.26 18.94
CA LYS A 333 -5.35 -6.88 20.35
C LYS A 333 -6.56 -7.54 21.02
N ARG A 334 -7.64 -7.77 20.27
CA ARG A 334 -8.88 -8.36 20.79
C ARG A 334 -8.85 -9.90 20.82
N PHE A 335 -8.38 -10.52 19.74
CA PHE A 335 -8.51 -11.96 19.50
C PHE A 335 -7.18 -12.73 19.54
N GLY A 336 -6.03 -12.06 19.57
CA GLY A 336 -4.71 -12.71 19.48
C GLY A 336 -4.48 -13.80 20.51
N LEU A 337 -4.90 -13.57 21.77
CA LEU A 337 -4.81 -14.59 22.81
C LEU A 337 -5.74 -15.78 22.53
N GLU A 338 -6.99 -15.52 22.14
CA GLU A 338 -7.97 -16.56 21.84
C GLU A 338 -7.51 -17.42 20.64
N TRP A 339 -7.00 -16.79 19.59
CA TRP A 339 -6.41 -17.48 18.45
C TRP A 339 -5.20 -18.32 18.82
N LEU A 340 -4.29 -17.79 19.64
CA LEU A 340 -3.16 -18.55 20.15
C LEU A 340 -3.61 -19.78 20.95
N THR A 341 -4.57 -19.59 21.88
CA THR A 341 -5.15 -20.69 22.65
C THR A 341 -5.77 -21.74 21.73
N ASN A 342 -6.55 -21.31 20.75
CA ASN A 342 -7.19 -22.19 19.79
C ASN A 342 -6.18 -23.00 18.98
N SER A 343 -5.18 -22.35 18.36
CA SER A 343 -4.16 -23.01 17.56
C SER A 343 -3.41 -24.08 18.37
N LEU A 344 -3.08 -23.78 19.63
CA LEU A 344 -2.40 -24.74 20.51
C LEU A 344 -3.33 -25.86 21.00
N TYR A 345 -4.59 -25.58 21.32
CA TYR A 345 -5.53 -26.60 21.81
C TYR A 345 -6.01 -27.53 20.69
N ASN A 346 -6.11 -26.99 19.47
CA ASN A 346 -6.45 -27.73 18.27
C ASN A 346 -5.25 -28.48 17.67
N LEU A 347 -4.02 -28.27 18.15
CA LEU A 347 -2.83 -28.96 17.63
C LEU A 347 -3.00 -30.48 17.61
N LYS A 348 -3.62 -31.05 18.66
CA LYS A 348 -4.02 -32.46 18.69
C LYS A 348 -4.83 -32.85 17.45
N ALA A 349 -5.92 -32.13 17.19
CA ALA A 349 -6.81 -32.42 16.08
C ALA A 349 -6.09 -32.24 14.74
N THR A 350 -5.27 -31.20 14.59
CA THR A 350 -4.49 -30.92 13.37
C THR A 350 -3.49 -32.04 13.06
N LEU A 351 -2.92 -32.70 14.08
CA LEU A 351 -2.05 -33.86 13.90
C LEU A 351 -2.81 -35.15 13.53
N THR A 352 -4.08 -35.25 13.93
CA THR A 352 -4.91 -36.46 13.70
C THR A 352 -5.95 -36.29 12.60
N THR A 353 -5.89 -35.19 11.85
CA THR A 353 -6.82 -34.84 10.77
C THR A 353 -6.05 -34.73 9.47
N PRO A 354 -6.61 -35.15 8.32
CA PRO A 354 -5.97 -34.92 7.03
C PRO A 354 -6.00 -33.45 6.61
N SER A 355 -4.94 -33.00 5.95
CA SER A 355 -4.92 -31.73 5.25
C SER A 355 -5.83 -31.77 4.01
N ILE A 356 -6.38 -30.61 3.61
CA ILE A 356 -7.09 -30.43 2.34
C ILE A 356 -6.26 -30.83 1.10
N LYS A 357 -4.93 -30.97 1.24
CA LYS A 357 -3.97 -31.30 0.17
C LYS A 357 -4.47 -32.35 -0.83
N GLY A 358 -5.02 -33.47 -0.35
CA GLY A 358 -5.47 -34.56 -1.21
C GLY A 358 -6.74 -34.26 -2.03
N LEU A 359 -7.46 -33.18 -1.72
CA LEU A 359 -8.66 -32.74 -2.44
C LEU A 359 -8.36 -31.81 -3.62
N LYS A 360 -7.09 -31.47 -3.86
CA LYS A 360 -6.70 -30.59 -4.97
C LYS A 360 -7.25 -31.13 -6.30
N HIS A 361 -8.00 -30.29 -7.02
CA HIS A 361 -8.60 -30.61 -8.33
C HIS A 361 -9.59 -31.80 -8.37
N LYS A 362 -10.05 -32.31 -7.22
CA LYS A 362 -10.99 -33.45 -7.15
C LYS A 362 -12.43 -33.11 -7.56
N LEU A 363 -12.76 -31.83 -7.65
CA LEU A 363 -14.06 -31.30 -8.04
C LEU A 363 -13.99 -30.54 -9.38
N ASN A 364 -13.04 -30.89 -10.25
CA ASN A 364 -13.00 -30.35 -11.62
C ASN A 364 -14.32 -30.59 -12.35
N GLY A 365 -14.88 -29.54 -12.96
CA GLY A 365 -16.15 -29.59 -13.67
C GLY A 365 -17.40 -29.53 -12.77
N VAL A 366 -17.23 -29.50 -11.44
CA VAL A 366 -18.32 -29.31 -10.48
C VAL A 366 -18.52 -27.83 -10.21
N THR A 367 -19.78 -27.39 -10.12
CA THR A 367 -20.14 -26.06 -9.66
C THR A 367 -20.19 -26.03 -8.13
N ALA A 368 -19.54 -25.06 -7.50
CA ALA A 368 -19.68 -24.82 -6.07
C ALA A 368 -20.74 -23.74 -5.79
N VAL A 369 -21.55 -23.94 -4.76
CA VAL A 369 -22.50 -22.96 -4.21
C VAL A 369 -22.04 -22.62 -2.80
N ILE A 370 -21.60 -21.39 -2.58
CA ILE A 370 -21.14 -20.90 -1.28
C ILE A 370 -22.26 -20.11 -0.63
N VAL A 371 -22.76 -20.65 0.48
CA VAL A 371 -23.92 -20.13 1.21
C VAL A 371 -23.45 -19.23 2.35
N GLY A 372 -23.85 -17.96 2.31
CA GLY A 372 -23.73 -17.01 3.42
C GLY A 372 -24.96 -17.01 4.32
N ALA A 373 -24.90 -16.28 5.44
CA ALA A 373 -25.99 -16.20 6.42
C ALA A 373 -26.93 -14.99 6.22
N GLY A 374 -26.77 -14.25 5.12
CA GLY A 374 -27.51 -13.02 4.87
C GLY A 374 -29.02 -13.25 4.65
N PRO A 375 -29.88 -12.24 4.97
CA PRO A 375 -31.32 -12.31 4.80
C PRO A 375 -31.84 -12.85 3.45
N SER A 376 -31.14 -12.57 2.33
CA SER A 376 -31.59 -13.01 1.01
C SER A 376 -31.59 -14.53 0.82
N LEU A 377 -30.91 -15.28 1.69
CA LEU A 377 -30.86 -16.74 1.65
C LEU A 377 -32.26 -17.39 1.67
N GLU A 378 -33.21 -16.81 2.41
CA GLU A 378 -34.56 -17.39 2.55
C GLU A 378 -35.26 -17.59 1.19
N ALA A 379 -35.07 -16.66 0.26
CA ALA A 379 -35.66 -16.73 -1.08
C ALA A 379 -35.06 -17.87 -1.94
N ASP A 380 -33.85 -18.33 -1.62
CA ASP A 380 -33.10 -19.31 -2.40
C ASP A 380 -33.19 -20.74 -1.82
N ILE A 381 -33.84 -20.95 -0.67
CA ILE A 381 -33.91 -22.25 0.04
C ILE A 381 -34.47 -23.38 -0.85
N GLU A 382 -35.57 -23.15 -1.56
CA GLU A 382 -36.15 -24.20 -2.43
C GLU A 382 -35.23 -24.54 -3.61
N SER A 383 -34.57 -23.52 -4.18
CA SER A 383 -33.60 -23.70 -5.25
C SER A 383 -32.34 -24.45 -4.76
N LEU A 384 -31.87 -24.14 -3.55
CA LEU A 384 -30.77 -24.87 -2.91
C LEU A 384 -31.11 -26.35 -2.69
N ARG A 385 -32.35 -26.65 -2.30
CA ARG A 385 -32.82 -28.03 -2.18
C ARG A 385 -32.80 -28.75 -3.54
N ALA A 386 -33.19 -28.06 -4.61
CA ALA A 386 -33.13 -28.60 -5.98
C ALA A 386 -31.68 -28.81 -6.48
N LEU A 387 -30.70 -28.02 -6.03
CA LEU A 387 -29.30 -28.15 -6.45
C LEU A 387 -28.50 -29.24 -5.73
N LYS A 388 -29.09 -29.90 -4.71
CA LYS A 388 -28.37 -30.84 -3.84
C LYS A 388 -27.61 -31.93 -4.62
N ASP A 389 -28.20 -32.44 -5.70
CA ASP A 389 -27.58 -33.50 -6.52
C ASP A 389 -26.86 -32.96 -7.78
N HIS A 390 -26.77 -31.64 -7.93
CA HIS A 390 -26.24 -30.98 -9.13
C HIS A 390 -25.02 -30.09 -8.85
N ALA A 391 -24.82 -29.68 -7.60
CA ALA A 391 -23.75 -28.77 -7.19
C ALA A 391 -23.15 -29.12 -5.83
N PHE A 392 -21.90 -28.71 -5.60
CA PHE A 392 -21.24 -28.82 -4.31
C PHE A 392 -21.62 -27.64 -3.42
N ILE A 393 -22.27 -27.88 -2.28
CA ILE A 393 -22.90 -26.84 -1.46
C ILE A 393 -22.04 -26.67 -0.21
N ILE A 394 -21.51 -25.47 -0.03
CA ILE A 394 -20.60 -25.12 1.05
C ILE A 394 -21.31 -24.15 1.98
N ALA A 395 -21.48 -24.55 3.24
CA ALA A 395 -21.92 -23.64 4.30
C ALA A 395 -20.73 -22.84 4.83
N ALA A 396 -20.74 -21.53 4.61
CA ALA A 396 -19.75 -20.61 5.15
C ALA A 396 -20.15 -20.23 6.59
N GLY A 397 -19.44 -20.77 7.59
CA GLY A 397 -19.57 -20.40 9.01
C GLY A 397 -21.00 -20.54 9.55
N SER A 398 -21.57 -19.43 10.02
CA SER A 398 -22.88 -19.41 10.69
C SER A 398 -24.07 -19.72 9.79
N SER A 399 -23.90 -19.76 8.47
CA SER A 399 -24.96 -20.18 7.51
C SER A 399 -25.46 -21.61 7.78
N ILE A 400 -24.67 -22.45 8.47
CA ILE A 400 -25.09 -23.79 8.88
C ILE A 400 -26.37 -23.76 9.76
N GLN A 401 -26.55 -22.72 10.57
CA GLN A 401 -27.76 -22.56 11.40
C GLN A 401 -29.01 -22.45 10.53
N SER A 402 -28.97 -21.56 9.54
CA SER A 402 -30.10 -21.32 8.64
C SER A 402 -30.36 -22.53 7.74
N LEU A 403 -29.30 -23.14 7.19
CA LEU A 403 -29.45 -24.33 6.34
C LEU A 403 -30.13 -25.49 7.08
N LEU A 404 -29.65 -25.83 8.28
CA LEU A 404 -30.27 -26.89 9.08
C LEU A 404 -31.67 -26.53 9.58
N HIS A 405 -31.94 -25.24 9.86
CA HIS A 405 -33.28 -24.76 10.20
C HIS A 405 -34.30 -25.06 9.10
N TYR A 406 -33.91 -24.91 7.83
CA TYR A 406 -34.75 -25.25 6.67
C TYR A 406 -34.61 -26.71 6.20
N GLY A 407 -33.92 -27.56 6.97
CA GLY A 407 -33.73 -28.98 6.65
C GLY A 407 -32.83 -29.23 5.43
N ILE A 408 -31.93 -28.31 5.11
CA ILE A 408 -30.93 -28.46 4.06
C ILE A 408 -29.59 -28.83 4.71
N GLU A 409 -29.05 -29.99 4.32
CA GLU A 409 -27.69 -30.36 4.71
C GLU A 409 -26.71 -29.90 3.61
N PRO A 410 -25.67 -29.11 3.92
CA PRO A 410 -24.60 -28.83 2.97
C PRO A 410 -23.72 -30.07 2.71
N HIS A 411 -22.86 -29.99 1.70
CA HIS A 411 -21.83 -31.01 1.41
C HIS A 411 -20.55 -30.80 2.22
N LEU A 412 -20.26 -29.54 2.57
CA LEU A 412 -19.10 -29.14 3.35
C LEU A 412 -19.46 -27.93 4.21
N ILE A 413 -18.96 -27.91 5.44
CA ILE A 413 -18.93 -26.72 6.29
C ILE A 413 -17.52 -26.16 6.24
N VAL A 414 -17.38 -24.85 6.10
CA VAL A 414 -16.10 -24.15 6.25
C VAL A 414 -16.23 -23.21 7.45
N SER A 415 -15.36 -23.36 8.44
CA SER A 415 -15.36 -22.51 9.65
C SER A 415 -13.94 -22.22 10.12
N MET A 416 -13.67 -20.97 10.47
CA MET A 416 -12.32 -20.53 10.86
C MET A 416 -12.30 -19.57 12.06
N ASP A 417 -13.45 -19.04 12.46
CA ASP A 417 -13.51 -17.99 13.48
C ASP A 417 -13.15 -18.51 14.86
N GLY A 418 -12.28 -17.77 15.54
CA GLY A 418 -11.74 -18.16 16.84
C GLY A 418 -12.62 -17.82 18.03
N GLY A 419 -13.65 -16.99 17.85
CA GLY A 419 -14.44 -16.40 18.94
C GLY A 419 -15.58 -17.27 19.46
N GLU A 420 -16.06 -16.97 20.67
CA GLU A 420 -17.29 -17.55 21.23
C GLU A 420 -18.55 -17.40 20.34
N PRO A 421 -18.77 -16.30 19.58
CA PRO A 421 -19.89 -16.21 18.65
C PRO A 421 -19.89 -17.31 17.59
N ASN A 422 -18.70 -17.75 17.15
CA ASN A 422 -18.61 -18.87 16.22
C ASN A 422 -19.07 -20.16 16.89
N TYR A 423 -18.60 -20.46 18.11
CA TYR A 423 -19.07 -21.64 18.85
C TYR A 423 -20.59 -21.60 19.10
N ALA A 424 -21.15 -20.43 19.41
CA ALA A 424 -22.59 -20.25 19.55
C ALA A 424 -23.37 -20.57 18.26
N ALA A 425 -22.75 -20.40 17.09
CA ALA A 425 -23.36 -20.77 15.81
C ALA A 425 -23.48 -22.30 15.64
N PHE A 426 -22.56 -23.09 16.22
CA PHE A 426 -22.56 -24.56 16.12
C PHE A 426 -23.29 -25.24 17.28
N LYS A 427 -23.28 -24.63 18.46
CA LYS A 427 -23.79 -25.22 19.70
C LYS A 427 -25.25 -25.67 19.56
N GLY A 428 -25.48 -26.97 19.78
CA GLY A 428 -26.83 -27.55 19.78
C GLY A 428 -27.37 -27.90 18.39
N LEU A 429 -26.58 -27.74 17.34
CA LEU A 429 -26.89 -28.23 16.01
C LEU A 429 -26.49 -29.71 15.86
N ASN A 430 -27.21 -30.42 14.99
CA ASN A 430 -26.84 -31.76 14.55
C ASN A 430 -26.06 -31.64 13.22
N TYR A 431 -24.75 -31.43 13.31
CA TYR A 431 -23.87 -31.17 12.16
C TYR A 431 -22.67 -32.12 12.09
N GLN A 432 -22.45 -32.96 13.11
CA GLN A 432 -21.22 -33.71 13.31
C GLN A 432 -20.96 -34.72 12.17
N HIS A 433 -22.01 -35.20 11.49
CA HIS A 433 -21.90 -36.07 10.32
C HIS A 433 -21.48 -35.33 9.04
N ILE A 434 -21.58 -34.01 9.00
CA ILE A 434 -21.24 -33.20 7.82
C ILE A 434 -19.74 -32.92 7.82
N PRO A 435 -19.03 -33.10 6.68
CA PRO A 435 -17.62 -32.70 6.56
C PRO A 435 -17.38 -31.25 6.99
N LEU A 436 -16.34 -31.02 7.80
CA LEU A 436 -15.95 -29.71 8.30
C LEU A 436 -14.48 -29.42 7.95
N LEU A 437 -14.29 -28.44 7.06
CA LEU A 437 -12.99 -27.82 6.80
C LEU A 437 -12.76 -26.69 7.82
N TYR A 438 -11.67 -26.79 8.57
CA TYR A 438 -11.31 -25.80 9.58
C TYR A 438 -9.88 -25.29 9.45
N THR A 439 -9.59 -24.18 10.12
CA THR A 439 -8.21 -23.75 10.38
C THR A 439 -7.89 -23.92 11.86
N PRO A 440 -6.64 -24.22 12.25
CA PRO A 440 -6.30 -24.42 13.67
C PRO A 440 -6.69 -23.26 14.61
N MET A 441 -6.87 -22.05 14.09
CA MET A 441 -7.35 -20.88 14.84
C MET A 441 -8.85 -20.92 15.22
N ILE A 442 -9.64 -21.85 14.67
CA ILE A 442 -11.08 -22.02 14.98
C ILE A 442 -11.29 -22.21 16.48
N LYS A 443 -12.42 -21.73 17.01
CA LYS A 443 -12.77 -21.96 18.42
C LYS A 443 -12.69 -23.45 18.79
N TYR A 444 -11.74 -23.81 19.67
CA TYR A 444 -11.40 -25.22 19.96
C TYR A 444 -12.59 -26.06 20.44
N ARG A 445 -13.60 -25.42 21.04
CA ARG A 445 -14.81 -26.07 21.52
C ARG A 445 -15.65 -26.70 20.39
N ILE A 446 -15.58 -26.17 19.17
CA ILE A 446 -16.23 -26.75 17.99
C ILE A 446 -15.59 -28.10 17.65
N ILE A 447 -14.27 -28.21 17.81
CA ILE A 447 -13.52 -29.45 17.60
C ILE A 447 -13.76 -30.45 18.76
N ASP A 448 -13.88 -29.95 19.99
CA ASP A 448 -14.20 -30.78 21.17
C ASP A 448 -15.61 -31.43 21.07
N GLU A 449 -16.51 -30.94 20.21
CA GLU A 449 -17.80 -31.58 19.88
C GLU A 449 -17.65 -32.83 18.97
N LYS A 450 -16.42 -33.17 18.57
CA LYS A 450 -16.04 -34.37 17.80
C LYS A 450 -16.80 -34.54 16.47
N PRO A 451 -16.66 -33.61 15.52
CA PRO A 451 -17.15 -33.84 14.16
C PRO A 451 -16.52 -35.11 13.56
N GLU A 452 -17.32 -35.89 12.83
CA GLU A 452 -16.92 -37.22 12.31
C GLU A 452 -15.92 -37.11 11.16
N ARG A 453 -15.94 -35.99 10.42
CA ARG A 453 -15.17 -35.78 9.20
C ARG A 453 -14.51 -34.40 9.22
N LEU A 454 -13.37 -34.30 9.86
CA LEU A 454 -12.55 -33.09 9.88
C LEU A 454 -11.57 -33.08 8.69
N ILE A 455 -11.31 -31.89 8.16
CA ILE A 455 -10.23 -31.59 7.23
C ILE A 455 -9.63 -30.25 7.69
N HIS A 456 -8.31 -30.07 7.62
CA HIS A 456 -7.69 -28.79 7.94
C HIS A 456 -7.01 -28.10 6.76
N VAL A 457 -6.96 -26.78 6.84
CA VAL A 457 -6.10 -25.91 6.03
C VAL A 457 -5.43 -24.88 6.95
N HIS A 458 -4.25 -24.41 6.56
CA HIS A 458 -3.48 -23.44 7.33
C HIS A 458 -3.64 -22.03 6.79
N PHE A 459 -3.45 -21.02 7.63
CA PHE A 459 -3.43 -19.61 7.20
C PHE A 459 -2.06 -18.98 7.33
N SER A 460 -1.68 -18.17 6.35
CA SER A 460 -0.37 -17.50 6.33
C SER A 460 -0.09 -16.62 7.56
N ASN A 461 -1.12 -16.18 8.29
CA ASN A 461 -0.99 -15.36 9.50
C ASN A 461 -1.01 -16.14 10.83
N ASP A 462 -1.18 -17.47 10.80
CA ASP A 462 -1.13 -18.32 12.00
C ASP A 462 0.31 -18.71 12.33
N ALA A 463 1.05 -17.77 12.91
CA ALA A 463 2.44 -17.99 13.31
C ALA A 463 2.58 -19.15 14.31
N ALA A 464 1.62 -19.32 15.23
CA ALA A 464 1.66 -20.39 16.22
C ALA A 464 1.68 -21.77 15.53
N THR A 465 0.70 -22.03 14.66
CA THR A 465 0.64 -23.27 13.90
C THR A 465 1.82 -23.41 12.94
N ARG A 466 2.24 -22.34 12.26
CA ARG A 466 3.41 -22.37 11.35
C ARG A 466 4.64 -22.95 12.00
N HIS A 467 4.95 -22.49 13.20
CA HIS A 467 6.15 -22.90 13.93
C HIS A 467 5.97 -24.24 14.64
N MET A 468 4.77 -24.53 15.15
CA MET A 468 4.49 -25.83 15.77
C MET A 468 4.50 -26.98 14.75
N MET A 469 3.89 -26.77 13.58
CA MET A 469 3.75 -27.79 12.55
C MET A 469 4.96 -27.90 11.61
N GLU A 470 5.91 -26.95 11.65
CA GLU A 470 7.01 -26.83 10.69
C GLU A 470 6.53 -26.95 9.25
N TRP A 471 5.76 -25.95 8.80
CA TRP A 471 5.25 -25.98 7.44
C TRP A 471 6.36 -26.15 6.41
N THR A 472 6.12 -27.04 5.46
CA THR A 472 6.96 -27.24 4.28
C THR A 472 6.21 -26.77 3.04
N ASP A 473 6.86 -26.81 1.88
CA ASP A 473 6.23 -26.51 0.59
C ASP A 473 5.07 -27.47 0.25
N GLU A 474 4.96 -28.57 0.98
CA GLU A 474 3.86 -29.53 0.83
C GLU A 474 2.57 -29.12 1.57
N ASP A 475 2.66 -28.24 2.56
CA ASP A 475 1.51 -27.80 3.33
C ASP A 475 0.68 -26.76 2.56
N VAL A 476 -0.64 -26.94 2.59
CA VAL A 476 -1.57 -26.02 1.91
C VAL A 476 -1.84 -24.82 2.81
N ILE A 477 -1.42 -23.65 2.34
CA ILE A 477 -1.57 -22.37 3.05
C ILE A 477 -2.53 -21.47 2.26
N PHE A 478 -3.59 -21.04 2.90
CA PHE A 478 -4.52 -20.04 2.37
C PHE A 478 -4.21 -18.65 2.92
N THR A 479 -4.59 -17.62 2.15
CA THR A 479 -4.52 -16.24 2.61
C THR A 479 -5.74 -15.96 3.50
N PRO A 480 -5.57 -15.38 4.70
CA PRO A 480 -6.71 -15.03 5.55
C PRO A 480 -7.52 -13.90 4.90
N ASN A 481 -8.84 -14.06 4.87
CA ASN A 481 -9.81 -13.05 4.43
C ASN A 481 -10.61 -12.50 5.61
N HIS A 482 -11.32 -11.40 5.41
CA HIS A 482 -12.17 -10.77 6.44
C HIS A 482 -13.46 -11.56 6.75
N SER A 483 -13.78 -12.56 5.94
CA SER A 483 -14.91 -13.45 6.16
C SER A 483 -14.55 -14.88 5.79
N VAL A 484 -15.18 -15.83 6.47
CA VAL A 484 -15.10 -17.27 6.17
C VAL A 484 -15.48 -17.59 4.71
N THR A 485 -16.26 -16.70 4.06
CA THR A 485 -16.61 -16.77 2.64
C THR A 485 -15.36 -16.80 1.75
N GLY A 486 -14.34 -16.00 2.06
CA GLY A 486 -13.07 -16.02 1.31
C GLY A 486 -12.36 -17.37 1.39
N THR A 487 -12.35 -17.98 2.58
CA THR A 487 -11.82 -19.33 2.79
C THR A 487 -12.61 -20.39 2.01
N ALA A 488 -13.95 -20.25 1.95
CA ALA A 488 -14.79 -21.15 1.17
C ALA A 488 -14.54 -21.01 -0.35
N ILE A 489 -14.29 -19.79 -0.83
CA ILE A 489 -13.90 -19.52 -2.22
C ILE A 489 -12.57 -20.21 -2.53
N GLN A 490 -11.54 -19.94 -1.71
CA GLN A 490 -10.22 -20.57 -1.87
C GLN A 490 -10.31 -22.09 -1.82
N ALA A 491 -11.13 -22.67 -0.92
CA ALA A 491 -11.34 -24.11 -0.85
C ALA A 491 -11.98 -24.66 -2.14
N ALA A 492 -13.02 -24.02 -2.66
CA ALA A 492 -13.68 -24.43 -3.90
C ALA A 492 -12.73 -24.38 -5.10
N ILE A 493 -11.97 -23.29 -5.24
CA ILE A 493 -10.96 -23.13 -6.30
C ILE A 493 -9.85 -24.18 -6.16
N TYR A 494 -9.35 -24.40 -4.95
CA TYR A 494 -8.33 -25.40 -4.66
C TYR A 494 -8.79 -26.82 -5.05
N MET A 495 -10.05 -27.14 -4.75
CA MET A 495 -10.67 -28.40 -5.14
C MET A 495 -10.97 -28.50 -6.64
N GLY A 496 -10.82 -27.42 -7.42
CA GLY A 496 -10.90 -27.43 -8.88
C GLY A 496 -12.21 -26.90 -9.46
N CYS A 497 -13.12 -26.36 -8.64
CA CYS A 497 -14.36 -25.77 -9.15
C CYS A 497 -14.04 -24.54 -10.01
N LYS A 498 -14.53 -24.54 -11.25
CA LYS A 498 -14.37 -23.41 -12.21
C LYS A 498 -15.58 -22.50 -12.31
N ARG A 499 -16.69 -22.89 -11.66
CA ARG A 499 -17.89 -22.08 -11.49
C ARG A 499 -18.26 -22.02 -10.02
N ILE A 500 -18.42 -20.81 -9.49
CA ILE A 500 -18.71 -20.56 -8.08
C ILE A 500 -19.89 -19.60 -7.96
N VAL A 501 -20.93 -20.04 -7.26
CA VAL A 501 -22.20 -19.32 -7.06
C VAL A 501 -22.28 -18.84 -5.61
N PHE A 502 -22.57 -17.56 -5.41
CA PHE A 502 -22.81 -16.97 -4.11
C PHE A 502 -24.31 -16.80 -3.85
N THR A 503 -24.80 -17.28 -2.71
CA THR A 503 -26.16 -17.03 -2.22
C THR A 503 -26.11 -16.64 -0.73
N GLY A 504 -27.03 -15.78 -0.28
CA GLY A 504 -27.02 -15.28 1.10
C GLY A 504 -25.79 -14.45 1.46
N GLN A 505 -25.07 -13.90 0.47
CA GLN A 505 -23.89 -13.06 0.66
C GLN A 505 -24.26 -11.58 0.51
N ASP A 506 -25.07 -11.08 1.45
CA ASP A 506 -25.70 -9.77 1.28
C ASP A 506 -24.76 -8.58 1.47
N LEU A 507 -23.77 -8.69 2.36
CA LEU A 507 -22.74 -7.65 2.64
C LEU A 507 -23.34 -6.23 2.84
N SER A 508 -24.57 -6.19 3.34
CA SER A 508 -25.40 -5.01 3.57
C SER A 508 -26.59 -5.42 4.45
N TYR A 509 -27.48 -4.48 4.73
CA TYR A 509 -28.71 -4.70 5.49
C TYR A 509 -29.95 -4.54 4.59
N PRO A 510 -30.31 -5.57 3.80
CA PRO A 510 -31.56 -5.52 3.06
C PRO A 510 -32.75 -5.45 4.01
N ASN A 511 -33.66 -4.48 3.78
CA ASN A 511 -34.83 -4.24 4.63
C ASN A 511 -34.52 -4.16 6.13
N ASP A 512 -33.33 -3.66 6.49
CA ASP A 512 -32.87 -3.54 7.88
C ASP A 512 -32.81 -4.88 8.63
N GLN A 513 -32.40 -5.94 7.95
CA GLN A 513 -32.16 -7.26 8.52
C GLN A 513 -30.68 -7.65 8.47
N PHE A 514 -30.21 -8.39 9.47
CA PHE A 514 -28.82 -8.82 9.61
C PHE A 514 -28.54 -10.23 9.06
N TYR A 515 -29.45 -11.17 9.32
CA TYR A 515 -29.30 -12.57 8.97
C TYR A 515 -30.64 -13.18 8.53
N ALA A 516 -30.57 -14.27 7.77
CA ALA A 516 -31.74 -15.08 7.45
C ALA A 516 -32.33 -15.76 8.71
N PRO A 517 -33.62 -16.13 8.68
CA PRO A 517 -34.24 -16.86 9.78
C PRO A 517 -33.43 -18.11 10.18
N GLY A 518 -33.33 -18.35 11.49
CA GLY A 518 -32.57 -19.47 12.07
C GLY A 518 -31.18 -19.10 12.59
N ALA A 519 -30.54 -18.03 12.08
CA ALA A 519 -29.24 -17.56 12.58
C ALA A 519 -29.39 -16.75 13.89
N ARG A 520 -29.28 -17.42 15.05
CA ARG A 520 -29.50 -16.83 16.39
C ARG A 520 -28.25 -16.82 17.27
N HIS A 521 -27.09 -16.47 16.71
CA HIS A 521 -25.81 -16.43 17.43
C HIS A 521 -25.45 -15.04 18.01
N ALA A 522 -26.30 -14.02 17.79
CA ALA A 522 -26.20 -12.68 18.36
C ALA A 522 -27.56 -12.21 18.89
N SER A 523 -27.59 -11.32 19.89
CA SER A 523 -28.84 -10.80 20.46
C SER A 523 -29.47 -9.72 19.57
N GLU A 524 -30.81 -9.67 19.52
CA GLU A 524 -31.56 -8.70 18.70
C GLU A 524 -31.23 -7.24 19.05
N GLU A 525 -31.01 -6.93 20.33
CA GLU A 525 -30.65 -5.59 20.83
C GLU A 525 -29.28 -5.09 20.31
N ILE A 526 -28.30 -6.00 20.19
CA ILE A 526 -26.97 -5.66 19.63
C ILE A 526 -27.09 -5.43 18.12
N LEU A 527 -27.86 -6.29 17.45
CA LEU A 527 -28.07 -6.19 16.00
C LEU A 527 -28.81 -4.90 15.64
N SER A 528 -29.89 -4.54 16.33
CA SER A 528 -30.64 -3.30 16.03
C SER A 528 -29.78 -2.04 16.21
N SER A 529 -28.99 -1.99 17.29
CA SER A 529 -28.07 -0.86 17.54
C SER A 529 -27.05 -0.70 16.41
N LEU A 530 -26.52 -1.79 15.84
CA LEU A 530 -25.57 -1.72 14.73
C LEU A 530 -26.20 -1.16 13.44
N ILE A 531 -27.48 -1.42 13.18
CA ILE A 531 -28.21 -0.87 12.02
C ILE A 531 -28.42 0.64 12.19
N ASP A 532 -28.78 1.09 13.39
CA ASP A 532 -29.04 2.50 13.65
C ASP A 532 -27.77 3.37 13.47
N HIS A 533 -26.60 2.79 13.71
CA HIS A 533 -25.30 3.45 13.50
C HIS A 533 -24.72 3.24 12.09
N ALA A 534 -25.38 2.45 11.23
CA ALA A 534 -24.96 2.21 9.85
C ALA A 534 -25.34 3.40 8.96
N GLN A 535 -24.40 4.35 8.81
CA GLN A 535 -24.60 5.56 7.99
C GLN A 535 -24.14 5.41 6.53
N LEU A 536 -23.49 4.29 6.20
CA LEU A 536 -22.98 4.05 4.85
C LEU A 536 -24.04 3.33 4.01
N THR A 537 -23.94 3.52 2.71
CA THR A 537 -24.79 2.83 1.74
C THR A 537 -23.95 2.14 0.67
N ILE A 538 -24.53 1.13 0.03
CA ILE A 538 -23.92 0.39 -1.07
C ILE A 538 -24.97 0.00 -2.11
N GLU A 539 -24.57 0.02 -3.38
CA GLU A 539 -25.42 -0.43 -4.50
C GLU A 539 -25.71 -1.94 -4.34
N ASN A 540 -26.97 -2.32 -4.45
CA ASN A 540 -27.42 -3.70 -4.47
C ASN A 540 -27.64 -4.19 -5.92
N VAL A 541 -27.85 -5.49 -6.08
CA VAL A 541 -28.01 -6.13 -7.39
C VAL A 541 -29.21 -5.63 -8.21
N ASN A 542 -30.20 -4.99 -7.56
CA ASN A 542 -31.36 -4.41 -8.23
C ASN A 542 -31.13 -2.95 -8.67
N GLY A 543 -29.92 -2.41 -8.51
CA GLY A 543 -29.58 -1.02 -8.84
C GLY A 543 -30.09 0.01 -7.84
N THR A 544 -30.55 -0.41 -6.65
CA THR A 544 -30.90 0.48 -5.53
C THR A 544 -29.81 0.43 -4.45
N PHE A 545 -30.01 1.09 -3.31
CA PHE A 545 -28.99 1.19 -2.26
C PHE A 545 -29.47 0.57 -0.95
N ASN A 546 -28.63 -0.25 -0.33
CA ASN A 546 -28.84 -0.78 1.01
C ASN A 546 -27.97 -0.04 2.03
N ARG A 547 -28.40 0.02 3.29
CA ARG A 547 -27.52 0.40 4.40
C ARG A 547 -26.41 -0.63 4.58
N THR A 548 -25.23 -0.18 4.98
CA THR A 548 -24.08 -1.03 5.26
C THR A 548 -23.16 -0.36 6.30
N ASN A 549 -22.15 -1.08 6.77
CA ASN A 549 -21.14 -0.58 7.69
C ASN A 549 -19.72 -0.74 7.12
N ASN A 550 -18.71 -0.16 7.79
CA ASN A 550 -17.32 -0.26 7.34
C ASN A 550 -16.83 -1.71 7.24
N GLY A 551 -17.16 -2.57 8.22
CA GLY A 551 -16.75 -3.97 8.22
C GLY A 551 -17.24 -4.72 6.99
N MET A 552 -18.52 -4.60 6.64
CA MET A 552 -19.10 -5.23 5.45
C MET A 552 -18.52 -4.66 4.15
N ARG A 553 -18.27 -3.34 4.06
CA ARG A 553 -17.59 -2.74 2.91
C ARG A 553 -16.18 -3.27 2.73
N THR A 554 -15.44 -3.44 3.82
CA THR A 554 -14.11 -4.03 3.81
C THR A 554 -14.16 -5.50 3.43
N THR A 555 -15.11 -6.27 3.97
CA THR A 555 -15.33 -7.66 3.56
C THR A 555 -15.67 -7.77 2.06
N LEU A 556 -16.50 -6.87 1.54
CA LEU A 556 -16.79 -6.84 0.10
C LEU A 556 -15.53 -6.57 -0.71
N ALA A 557 -14.76 -5.53 -0.37
CA ALA A 557 -13.53 -5.19 -1.09
C ALA A 557 -12.51 -6.35 -1.07
N ASP A 558 -12.34 -7.02 0.07
CA ASP A 558 -11.48 -8.20 0.21
C ASP A 558 -11.96 -9.40 -0.61
N ILE A 559 -13.27 -9.62 -0.70
CA ILE A 559 -13.82 -10.63 -1.62
C ILE A 559 -13.55 -10.23 -3.07
N GLU A 560 -13.81 -8.98 -3.47
CA GLU A 560 -13.57 -8.50 -4.83
C GLU A 560 -12.10 -8.62 -5.24
N ASP A 561 -11.17 -8.29 -4.35
CA ASP A 561 -9.72 -8.47 -4.55
C ASP A 561 -9.39 -9.95 -4.77
N LEU A 562 -9.93 -10.86 -3.94
CA LEU A 562 -9.75 -12.31 -4.12
C LEU A 562 -10.32 -12.80 -5.46
N LEU A 563 -11.48 -12.31 -5.90
CA LEU A 563 -12.05 -12.71 -7.20
C LEU A 563 -11.20 -12.22 -8.37
N ALA A 564 -10.62 -11.02 -8.26
CA ALA A 564 -9.77 -10.43 -9.29
C ALA A 564 -8.47 -11.22 -9.53
N GLU A 565 -7.97 -11.95 -8.53
CA GLU A 565 -6.82 -12.86 -8.64
C GLU A 565 -7.13 -14.14 -9.45
N HIS A 566 -8.40 -14.39 -9.74
CA HIS A 566 -8.89 -15.61 -10.39
C HIS A 566 -9.77 -15.34 -11.62
N PRO A 567 -9.23 -14.67 -12.67
CA PRO A 567 -10.01 -14.28 -13.85
C PRO A 567 -10.47 -15.47 -14.71
N ASP A 568 -9.94 -16.68 -14.46
CA ASP A 568 -10.32 -17.92 -15.14
C ASP A 568 -11.49 -18.67 -14.48
N ILE A 569 -12.03 -18.13 -13.39
CA ILE A 569 -13.17 -18.68 -12.66
C ILE A 569 -14.44 -17.87 -12.96
N GLU A 570 -15.54 -18.57 -13.24
CA GLU A 570 -16.85 -17.95 -13.40
C GLU A 570 -17.52 -17.75 -12.04
N PHE A 571 -17.73 -16.49 -11.64
CA PHE A 571 -18.43 -16.14 -10.40
C PHE A 571 -19.84 -15.62 -10.68
N MET A 572 -20.82 -16.13 -9.94
CA MET A 572 -22.22 -15.71 -10.00
C MET A 572 -22.70 -15.25 -8.62
N ASN A 573 -23.54 -14.23 -8.57
CA ASN A 573 -24.19 -13.78 -7.33
C ASN A 573 -25.71 -13.88 -7.48
N THR A 574 -26.34 -14.71 -6.63
CA THR A 574 -27.79 -14.90 -6.59
C THR A 574 -28.47 -14.22 -5.41
N SER A 575 -27.70 -13.55 -4.54
CA SER A 575 -28.19 -12.83 -3.37
C SER A 575 -29.08 -11.67 -3.82
N SER A 576 -30.38 -11.95 -4.01
CA SER A 576 -31.34 -11.11 -4.74
C SER A 576 -31.55 -9.71 -4.17
N MET A 577 -31.18 -9.52 -2.91
CA MET A 577 -31.28 -8.26 -2.20
C MET A 577 -29.92 -7.75 -1.69
N GLY A 578 -28.84 -8.46 -1.99
CA GLY A 578 -27.50 -8.19 -1.49
C GLY A 578 -26.75 -7.11 -2.27
N ALA A 579 -25.60 -6.71 -1.73
CA ALA A 579 -24.67 -5.81 -2.38
C ALA A 579 -24.22 -6.38 -3.73
N LYS A 580 -23.99 -5.49 -4.69
CA LYS A 580 -23.34 -5.84 -5.94
C LYS A 580 -21.87 -6.17 -5.66
N ILE A 581 -21.42 -7.33 -6.14
CA ILE A 581 -20.04 -7.81 -5.97
C ILE A 581 -19.36 -7.74 -7.33
N LYS A 582 -18.26 -6.98 -7.45
CA LYS A 582 -17.48 -6.94 -8.70
C LYS A 582 -16.94 -8.33 -9.05
N HIS A 583 -16.65 -8.53 -10.34
CA HIS A 583 -16.22 -9.81 -10.90
C HIS A 583 -17.26 -10.94 -10.82
N THR A 584 -18.51 -10.62 -10.45
CA THR A 584 -19.64 -11.56 -10.48
C THR A 584 -20.67 -11.15 -11.52
N VAL A 585 -21.40 -12.15 -12.04
CA VAL A 585 -22.64 -11.92 -12.80
C VAL A 585 -23.84 -12.15 -11.88
N TRP A 586 -24.74 -11.18 -11.80
CA TRP A 586 -25.99 -11.35 -11.06
C TRP A 586 -26.96 -12.22 -11.87
N LEU A 587 -27.52 -13.25 -11.23
CA LEU A 587 -28.55 -14.13 -11.77
C LEU A 587 -29.50 -14.58 -10.66
N PRO A 588 -30.82 -14.66 -10.88
CA PRO A 588 -31.72 -15.35 -9.97
C PRO A 588 -31.31 -16.82 -9.76
N MET A 589 -31.41 -17.33 -8.53
CA MET A 589 -31.00 -18.71 -8.21
C MET A 589 -31.78 -19.77 -9.02
N ARG A 590 -33.04 -19.49 -9.37
CA ARG A 590 -33.83 -20.37 -10.25
C ARG A 590 -33.20 -20.55 -11.64
N ASP A 591 -32.57 -19.51 -12.19
CA ASP A 591 -31.94 -19.55 -13.50
C ASP A 591 -30.65 -20.39 -13.41
N VAL A 592 -29.95 -20.35 -12.26
CA VAL A 592 -28.82 -21.24 -11.97
C VAL A 592 -29.27 -22.71 -11.88
N VAL A 593 -30.41 -22.99 -11.25
CA VAL A 593 -31.01 -24.35 -11.21
C VAL A 593 -31.25 -24.86 -12.63
N GLU A 594 -31.84 -24.05 -13.50
CA GLU A 594 -32.09 -24.41 -14.90
C GLU A 594 -30.78 -24.69 -15.65
N GLN A 595 -29.75 -23.86 -15.47
CA GLN A 595 -28.43 -24.07 -16.09
C GLN A 595 -27.73 -25.34 -15.60
N LEU A 596 -27.93 -25.74 -14.35
CA LEU A 596 -27.29 -26.90 -13.74
C LEU A 596 -28.15 -28.17 -13.79
N GLY A 597 -29.38 -28.12 -14.30
CA GLY A 597 -30.33 -29.23 -14.24
C GLY A 597 -29.86 -30.52 -14.94
N GLU A 598 -28.93 -30.42 -15.90
CA GLU A 598 -28.31 -31.58 -16.56
C GLU A 598 -26.97 -32.01 -15.91
N SER A 599 -26.41 -31.21 -15.01
CA SER A 599 -25.21 -31.56 -14.26
C SER A 599 -25.52 -32.61 -13.21
N SER A 600 -24.52 -33.38 -12.76
CA SER A 600 -24.68 -34.31 -11.64
C SER A 600 -23.48 -34.21 -10.70
N PHE A 601 -23.74 -34.14 -9.40
CA PHE A 601 -22.73 -34.18 -8.35
C PHE A 601 -22.91 -35.44 -7.49
N ASP A 602 -21.91 -36.32 -7.51
CA ASP A 602 -21.89 -37.52 -6.67
C ASP A 602 -21.23 -37.22 -5.32
N PHE A 603 -22.05 -36.95 -4.30
CA PHE A 603 -21.56 -36.71 -2.94
C PHE A 603 -20.88 -37.95 -2.33
N ALA A 604 -21.30 -39.17 -2.71
CA ALA A 604 -20.67 -40.39 -2.21
C ALA A 604 -19.24 -40.54 -2.75
N LEU A 605 -18.99 -40.11 -3.99
CA LEU A 605 -17.63 -40.02 -4.53
C LEU A 605 -16.78 -39.03 -3.73
N PHE A 606 -17.31 -37.84 -3.41
CA PHE A 606 -16.60 -36.88 -2.57
C PHE A 606 -16.26 -37.44 -1.19
N LEU A 607 -17.20 -38.15 -0.55
CA LEU A 607 -16.95 -38.81 0.73
C LEU A 607 -15.88 -39.92 0.65
N ARG A 608 -15.78 -40.64 -0.48
CA ARG A 608 -14.71 -41.62 -0.71
C ARG A 608 -13.35 -40.93 -0.85
N GLU A 609 -13.28 -39.84 -1.60
CA GLU A 609 -12.05 -39.04 -1.72
C GLU A 609 -11.61 -38.53 -0.35
N LEU A 610 -12.55 -38.01 0.46
CA LEU A 610 -12.31 -37.58 1.84
C LEU A 610 -11.78 -38.72 2.73
N GLY A 611 -12.37 -39.91 2.63
CA GLY A 611 -11.91 -41.09 3.36
C GLY A 611 -10.56 -41.65 2.90
N SER A 612 -10.06 -41.22 1.74
CA SER A 612 -8.76 -41.63 1.18
C SER A 612 -7.61 -40.69 1.55
N LEU A 613 -7.92 -39.55 2.18
CA LEU A 613 -6.92 -38.56 2.55
C LEU A 613 -5.92 -39.14 3.55
N GLN A 614 -4.65 -38.86 3.32
CA GLN A 614 -3.57 -39.32 4.18
C GLN A 614 -3.36 -38.34 5.35
N LEU A 615 -3.07 -38.91 6.52
CA LEU A 615 -2.61 -38.15 7.67
C LEU A 615 -1.14 -37.76 7.49
N TYR A 616 -0.64 -36.90 8.38
CA TYR A 616 0.80 -36.68 8.51
C TYR A 616 1.51 -37.98 8.88
N ASP A 617 2.73 -38.15 8.40
CA ASP A 617 3.57 -39.30 8.70
C ASP A 617 3.93 -39.36 10.19
N GLU A 618 4.20 -40.58 10.68
CA GLU A 618 4.45 -40.83 12.11
C GLU A 618 5.68 -40.07 12.64
N GLU A 619 6.70 -39.86 11.80
CA GLU A 619 7.92 -39.14 12.17
C GLU A 619 7.59 -37.66 12.43
N ARG A 620 6.89 -36.99 11.51
CA ARG A 620 6.44 -35.62 11.68
C ARG A 620 5.53 -35.47 12.90
N VAL A 621 4.60 -36.39 13.11
CA VAL A 621 3.72 -36.38 14.29
C VAL A 621 4.52 -36.51 15.59
N ALA A 622 5.49 -37.42 15.65
CA ALA A 622 6.35 -37.63 16.82
C ALA A 622 7.22 -36.39 17.13
N GLN A 623 7.79 -35.76 16.09
CA GLN A 623 8.58 -34.53 16.22
C GLN A 623 7.74 -33.38 16.79
N ILE A 624 6.53 -33.16 16.25
CA ILE A 624 5.64 -32.10 16.72
C ILE A 624 5.13 -32.40 18.13
N ALA A 625 4.83 -33.67 18.45
CA ALA A 625 4.44 -34.07 19.80
C ALA A 625 5.57 -33.82 20.82
N ALA A 626 6.82 -34.10 20.46
CA ALA A 626 7.98 -33.80 21.29
C ALA A 626 8.14 -32.29 21.52
N LYS A 627 7.91 -31.46 20.49
CA LYS A 627 7.91 -30.00 20.62
C LYS A 627 6.82 -29.48 21.55
N ALA A 628 5.59 -29.96 21.40
CA ALA A 628 4.48 -29.62 22.29
C ALA A 628 4.83 -29.99 23.75
N ALA A 629 5.50 -31.11 23.98
CA ALA A 629 5.94 -31.52 25.31
C ALA A 629 7.03 -30.62 25.93
N GLN A 630 7.92 -30.05 25.11
CA GLN A 630 8.98 -29.13 25.56
C GLN A 630 8.50 -27.67 25.68
N LEU A 631 7.40 -27.31 25.02
CA LEU A 631 6.95 -25.93 24.90
C LEU A 631 6.79 -25.20 26.25
N PRO A 632 6.22 -25.79 27.32
CA PRO A 632 6.14 -25.12 28.63
C PRO A 632 7.51 -24.79 29.22
N GLN A 633 8.52 -25.64 29.01
CA GLN A 633 9.88 -25.37 29.47
C GLN A 633 10.50 -24.23 28.64
N ASN A 634 10.31 -24.24 27.32
CA ASN A 634 10.80 -23.17 26.45
C ASN A 634 10.21 -21.80 26.84
N VAL A 635 8.94 -21.76 27.28
CA VAL A 635 8.30 -20.53 27.78
C VAL A 635 8.95 -20.05 29.09
N LYS A 636 9.31 -20.96 30.02
CA LYS A 636 10.05 -20.61 31.25
C LYS A 636 11.46 -20.10 30.95
N ASP A 637 12.16 -20.71 30.01
CA ASP A 637 13.50 -20.28 29.60
C ASP A 637 13.46 -18.88 28.97
N CYS A 638 12.46 -18.63 28.12
CA CYS A 638 12.18 -17.28 27.60
C CYS A 638 11.89 -16.28 28.71
N GLN A 639 11.03 -16.64 29.68
CA GLN A 639 10.74 -15.78 30.82
C GLN A 639 12.01 -15.38 31.55
N HIS A 640 12.91 -16.34 31.81
CA HIS A 640 14.18 -16.09 32.48
C HIS A 640 15.07 -15.11 31.69
N HIS A 641 15.17 -15.27 30.37
CA HIS A 641 15.92 -14.34 29.53
C HIS A 641 15.31 -12.94 29.54
N LEU A 642 13.99 -12.82 29.44
CA LEU A 642 13.26 -11.54 29.50
C LEU A 642 13.48 -10.82 30.84
N GLU A 643 13.42 -11.54 31.96
CA GLU A 643 13.71 -10.99 33.29
C GLU A 643 15.15 -10.49 33.42
N ARG A 644 16.12 -11.21 32.83
CA ARG A 644 17.52 -10.77 32.78
C ARG A 644 17.69 -9.51 31.95
N ILE A 645 17.05 -9.42 30.77
CA ILE A 645 17.11 -8.21 29.93
C ILE A 645 16.56 -7.01 30.70
N LEU A 646 15.43 -7.13 31.40
CA LEU A 646 14.89 -6.05 32.23
C LEU A 646 15.84 -5.63 33.35
N ASN A 647 16.55 -6.59 33.96
CA ASN A 647 17.54 -6.28 35.00
C ASN A 647 18.73 -5.52 34.41
N SER A 648 19.29 -5.98 33.28
CA SER A 648 20.38 -5.29 32.59
C SER A 648 19.96 -3.88 32.16
N LEU A 649 18.75 -3.71 31.65
CA LEU A 649 18.18 -2.41 31.30
C LEU A 649 18.09 -1.46 32.51
N LYS A 650 17.58 -1.92 33.66
CA LYS A 650 17.56 -1.12 34.91
C LYS A 650 18.97 -0.71 35.34
N GLN A 651 19.95 -1.60 35.20
CA GLN A 651 21.34 -1.30 35.54
C GLN A 651 21.94 -0.24 34.63
N THR A 652 21.71 -0.30 33.31
CA THR A 652 22.22 0.72 32.37
C THR A 652 21.73 2.13 32.74
N LEU A 653 20.45 2.28 33.11
CA LEU A 653 19.88 3.56 33.57
C LEU A 653 20.52 4.05 34.86
N SER A 654 20.81 3.15 35.81
CA SER A 654 21.44 3.51 37.09
C SER A 654 22.90 3.90 36.94
N LEU A 655 23.61 3.30 35.99
CA LEU A 655 25.02 3.56 35.72
C LEU A 655 25.21 4.83 34.86
N GLY A 656 24.27 5.15 33.97
CA GLY A 656 24.27 6.38 33.18
C GLY A 656 25.64 6.67 32.53
N SER A 657 26.11 7.92 32.64
CA SER A 657 27.44 8.34 32.19
C SER A 657 28.57 8.01 33.17
N THR A 658 28.27 7.41 34.33
CA THR A 658 29.28 7.17 35.39
C THR A 658 30.14 5.92 35.11
N ASN A 659 29.65 4.98 34.29
CA ASN A 659 30.40 3.80 33.87
C ASN A 659 29.96 3.31 32.48
N GLU A 660 30.36 4.03 31.43
CA GLU A 660 29.98 3.72 30.05
C GLU A 660 30.45 2.35 29.58
N GLN A 661 31.63 1.90 30.01
CA GLN A 661 32.15 0.58 29.67
C GLN A 661 31.20 -0.52 30.16
N LYS A 662 30.71 -0.39 31.40
CA LYS A 662 29.76 -1.35 31.95
C LYS A 662 28.41 -1.31 31.23
N CYS A 663 27.94 -0.12 30.84
CA CYS A 663 26.73 0.01 30.03
C CYS A 663 26.87 -0.70 28.67
N ARG A 664 28.01 -0.56 27.99
CA ARG A 664 28.29 -1.27 26.73
C ARG A 664 28.28 -2.79 26.90
N GLU A 665 28.85 -3.31 27.99
CA GLU A 665 28.80 -4.74 28.31
C GLU A 665 27.36 -5.23 28.54
N LEU A 666 26.55 -4.45 29.26
CA LEU A 666 25.14 -4.78 29.52
C LEU A 666 24.31 -4.77 28.24
N PHE A 667 24.53 -3.81 27.33
CA PHE A 667 23.88 -3.81 26.02
C PHE A 667 24.26 -5.03 25.18
N ALA A 668 25.55 -5.39 25.15
CA ALA A 668 25.99 -6.60 24.45
C ALA A 668 25.36 -7.88 25.04
N GLU A 669 25.21 -7.95 26.37
CA GLU A 669 24.48 -9.04 27.02
C GLU A 669 23.00 -9.05 26.60
N MET A 670 22.34 -7.88 26.59
CA MET A 670 20.95 -7.75 26.17
C MET A 670 20.74 -8.20 24.73
N ASP A 671 21.64 -7.84 23.80
CA ASP A 671 21.57 -8.25 22.40
C ASP A 671 21.66 -9.79 22.27
N VAL A 672 22.56 -10.42 23.01
CA VAL A 672 22.69 -11.89 23.04
C VAL A 672 21.42 -12.55 23.60
N LEU A 673 20.92 -12.07 24.74
CA LEU A 673 19.71 -12.60 25.37
C LEU A 673 18.48 -12.38 24.48
N TRP A 674 18.36 -11.22 23.85
CA TRP A 674 17.28 -10.92 22.93
C TRP A 674 17.32 -11.83 21.71
N GLY A 675 18.50 -12.06 21.14
CA GLY A 675 18.73 -13.05 20.08
C GLY A 675 18.26 -14.45 20.48
N GLN A 676 18.52 -14.88 21.72
CA GLN A 676 18.03 -16.15 22.25
C GLN A 676 16.50 -16.18 22.45
N VAL A 677 15.90 -15.06 22.86
CA VAL A 677 14.43 -14.94 22.95
C VAL A 677 13.82 -15.08 21.57
N VAL A 678 14.19 -14.24 20.60
CA VAL A 678 13.51 -14.18 19.29
C VAL A 678 13.75 -15.42 18.42
N SER A 679 14.82 -16.17 18.65
CA SER A 679 15.08 -17.45 17.97
C SER A 679 14.48 -18.67 18.67
N SER A 680 13.91 -18.50 19.86
CA SER A 680 13.37 -19.62 20.63
C SER A 680 12.06 -20.17 20.03
N PRO A 681 11.78 -21.48 20.21
CA PRO A 681 10.49 -22.04 19.84
C PRO A 681 9.32 -21.34 20.55
N ALA A 682 9.49 -20.95 21.81
CA ALA A 682 8.44 -20.27 22.57
C ALA A 682 8.12 -18.89 22.00
N PHE A 683 9.12 -18.10 21.60
CA PHE A 683 8.84 -16.80 20.97
C PHE A 683 8.07 -16.99 19.66
N MET A 684 8.56 -17.85 18.77
CA MET A 684 7.98 -18.02 17.44
C MET A 684 6.58 -18.63 17.48
N SER A 685 6.33 -19.60 18.36
CA SER A 685 5.04 -20.32 18.43
C SER A 685 4.04 -19.73 19.43
N VAL A 686 4.46 -18.87 20.37
CA VAL A 686 3.60 -18.36 21.45
C VAL A 686 3.59 -16.83 21.47
N TYR A 687 4.73 -16.20 21.72
CA TYR A 687 4.78 -14.75 21.95
C TYR A 687 4.52 -13.94 20.67
N PHE A 688 5.06 -14.37 19.52
CA PHE A 688 5.03 -13.57 18.29
C PHE A 688 3.61 -13.27 17.79
N LEU A 689 2.70 -14.27 17.85
CA LEU A 689 1.32 -14.07 17.44
C LEU A 689 0.58 -13.09 18.37
N LEU A 690 0.77 -13.24 19.69
CA LEU A 690 0.07 -12.46 20.70
C LEU A 690 0.57 -11.01 20.77
N PHE A 691 1.89 -10.82 20.69
CA PHE A 691 2.55 -9.52 20.83
C PHE A 691 2.98 -8.93 19.49
N ARG A 692 2.30 -9.32 18.40
CA ARG A 692 2.62 -8.87 17.04
C ARG A 692 2.66 -7.34 16.93
N ASN A 693 1.72 -6.66 17.60
CA ASN A 693 1.60 -5.21 17.54
C ASN A 693 2.74 -4.52 18.29
N GLU A 694 3.00 -4.97 19.52
CA GLU A 694 4.08 -4.48 20.38
C GLU A 694 5.44 -4.76 19.74
N PHE A 695 5.62 -5.92 19.11
CA PHE A 695 6.82 -6.24 18.35
C PHE A 695 6.98 -5.37 17.11
N SER A 696 5.89 -5.10 16.38
CA SER A 696 5.94 -4.18 15.23
C SER A 696 6.32 -2.75 15.64
N GLN A 697 5.86 -2.31 16.82
CA GLN A 697 6.29 -1.04 17.41
C GLN A 697 7.77 -1.07 17.81
N PHE A 698 8.22 -2.15 18.46
CA PHE A 698 9.64 -2.36 18.79
C PHE A 698 10.53 -2.28 17.55
N GLU A 699 10.20 -2.99 16.46
CA GLU A 699 10.96 -2.95 15.20
C GLU A 699 11.00 -1.55 14.57
N ARG A 700 9.91 -0.77 14.74
CA ARG A 700 9.81 0.58 14.20
C ARG A 700 10.76 1.55 14.88
N ASP A 701 10.91 1.42 16.20
CA ASP A 701 11.69 2.35 17.02
C ASP A 701 13.16 1.91 17.18
N LEU A 702 13.46 0.62 16.93
CA LEU A 702 14.82 0.05 17.06
C LEU A 702 15.91 0.82 16.30
N PRO A 703 15.71 1.34 15.07
CA PRO A 703 16.74 2.12 14.38
C PRO A 703 17.20 3.35 15.17
N GLU A 704 16.29 4.06 15.86
CA GLU A 704 16.66 5.24 16.65
C GLU A 704 17.61 4.87 17.78
N LEU A 705 17.40 3.72 18.42
CA LEU A 705 18.29 3.19 19.45
C LEU A 705 19.67 2.81 18.92
N LEU A 706 19.73 2.22 17.72
CA LEU A 706 20.98 1.79 17.13
C LEU A 706 21.88 2.97 16.77
N HIS A 707 21.30 4.08 16.30
CA HIS A 707 22.03 5.29 15.90
C HIS A 707 22.38 6.23 17.07
N GLU A 708 21.78 6.07 18.26
CA GLU A 708 22.12 6.88 19.42
C GLU A 708 23.50 6.49 19.99
N GLU A 709 24.41 7.46 20.03
CA GLU A 709 25.79 7.29 20.48
C GLU A 709 25.98 7.71 21.95
N GLN A 710 25.16 8.65 22.45
CA GLN A 710 25.27 9.15 23.82
C GLN A 710 24.71 8.11 24.79
N MET A 711 25.58 7.51 25.60
CA MET A 711 25.24 6.34 26.43
C MET A 711 24.03 6.55 27.36
N LEU A 712 23.90 7.73 27.97
CA LEU A 712 22.76 8.05 28.83
C LEU A 712 21.44 8.07 28.05
N LYS A 713 21.41 8.78 26.91
CA LYS A 713 20.24 8.83 26.02
C LYS A 713 19.94 7.46 25.43
N LYS A 714 20.98 6.68 25.09
CA LYS A 714 20.84 5.31 24.61
C LYS A 714 20.17 4.42 25.66
N ALA A 715 20.52 4.57 26.94
CA ALA A 715 19.87 3.85 28.04
C ALA A 715 18.41 4.28 28.25
N GLU A 716 18.11 5.57 28.17
CA GLU A 716 16.74 6.11 28.23
C GLU A 716 15.89 5.60 27.06
N LEU A 717 16.41 5.67 25.83
CA LEU A 717 15.74 5.21 24.63
C LEU A 717 15.56 3.68 24.61
N ALA A 718 16.56 2.93 25.08
CA ALA A 718 16.44 1.48 25.25
C ALA A 718 15.33 1.13 26.23
N LYS A 719 15.14 1.94 27.28
CA LYS A 719 14.04 1.76 28.23
C LYS A 719 12.70 1.97 27.55
N GLU A 720 12.55 3.04 26.79
CA GLU A 720 11.32 3.37 26.06
C GLU A 720 10.94 2.29 25.04
N ILE A 721 11.93 1.67 24.40
CA ILE A 721 11.72 0.68 23.33
C ILE A 721 11.55 -0.75 23.88
N PHE A 722 12.46 -1.23 24.73
CA PHE A 722 12.44 -2.62 25.21
C PHE A 722 11.44 -2.86 26.33
N GLN A 723 11.31 -1.93 27.28
CA GLN A 723 10.57 -2.18 28.51
C GLN A 723 9.08 -2.47 28.26
N PRO A 724 8.34 -1.72 27.41
CA PRO A 724 6.92 -1.97 27.20
C PRO A 724 6.64 -3.37 26.65
N LEU A 725 7.41 -3.80 25.63
CA LEU A 725 7.26 -5.13 25.03
C LEU A 725 7.59 -6.24 26.03
N ILE A 726 8.76 -6.17 26.67
CA ILE A 726 9.19 -7.24 27.59
C ILE A 726 8.23 -7.34 28.79
N GLN A 727 7.79 -6.21 29.32
CA GLN A 727 6.87 -6.21 30.45
C GLN A 727 5.50 -6.81 30.05
N ALA A 728 4.97 -6.44 28.87
CA ALA A 728 3.73 -7.04 28.36
C ALA A 728 3.86 -8.57 28.18
N MET A 729 5.01 -9.03 27.67
CA MET A 729 5.32 -10.46 27.53
C MET A 729 5.31 -11.16 28.89
N LEU A 730 6.05 -10.64 29.87
CA LEU A 730 6.15 -11.20 31.22
C LEU A 730 4.81 -11.21 31.97
N GLU A 731 4.01 -10.15 31.83
CA GLU A 731 2.68 -10.06 32.47
C GLU A 731 1.73 -11.16 31.99
N ARG A 732 1.86 -11.62 30.74
CA ARG A 732 1.05 -12.71 30.18
C ARG A 732 1.70 -14.08 30.29
N THR A 733 2.99 -14.19 30.59
CA THR A 733 3.69 -15.48 30.69
C THR A 733 2.97 -16.52 31.57
N PRO A 734 2.38 -16.18 32.74
CA PRO A 734 1.65 -17.17 33.54
C PRO A 734 0.46 -17.80 32.81
N GLU A 735 -0.29 -16.99 32.06
CA GLU A 735 -1.42 -17.44 31.24
C GLU A 735 -0.93 -18.29 30.06
N LEU A 736 0.16 -17.87 29.41
CA LEU A 736 0.80 -18.63 28.32
C LEU A 736 1.31 -19.99 28.80
N LEU A 737 1.90 -20.07 29.99
CA LEU A 737 2.32 -21.34 30.60
C LEU A 737 1.13 -22.28 30.78
N ALA A 738 0.00 -21.79 31.29
CA ALA A 738 -1.21 -22.61 31.43
C ALA A 738 -1.72 -23.14 30.07
N ILE A 739 -1.74 -22.30 29.05
CA ILE A 739 -2.12 -22.70 27.67
C ILE A 739 -1.17 -23.77 27.14
N THR A 740 0.14 -23.60 27.32
CA THR A 740 1.14 -24.54 26.80
C THR A 740 1.15 -25.88 27.53
N GLU A 741 0.88 -25.90 28.84
CA GLU A 741 0.69 -27.14 29.61
C GLU A 741 -0.58 -27.88 29.18
N GLU A 742 -1.67 -27.15 28.89
CA GLU A 742 -2.90 -27.76 28.36
C GLU A 742 -2.70 -28.31 26.93
N CYS A 743 -1.97 -27.59 26.07
CA CYS A 743 -1.54 -28.08 24.75
C CYS A 743 -0.76 -29.40 24.88
N LYS A 744 0.27 -29.42 25.73
CA LYS A 744 1.05 -30.62 26.04
C LYS A 744 0.16 -31.77 26.51
N ARG A 745 -0.75 -31.52 27.47
CA ARG A 745 -1.69 -32.54 27.98
C ARG A 745 -2.54 -33.11 26.85
N ARG A 746 -3.17 -32.25 26.03
CA ARG A 746 -4.04 -32.66 24.91
C ARG A 746 -3.29 -33.51 23.89
N VAL A 747 -2.06 -33.13 23.53
CA VAL A 747 -1.23 -33.87 22.58
C VAL A 747 -0.75 -35.20 23.20
N GLN A 748 -0.30 -35.20 24.45
CA GLN A 748 0.14 -36.42 25.13
C GLN A 748 -0.98 -37.45 25.26
N GLU A 749 -2.21 -37.04 25.54
CA GLU A 749 -3.37 -37.95 25.59
C GLU A 749 -3.64 -38.65 24.26
N ALA A 750 -3.31 -38.01 23.13
CA ALA A 750 -3.50 -38.61 21.80
C ALA A 750 -2.38 -39.58 21.42
N PHE A 751 -1.15 -39.34 21.89
CA PHE A 751 0.05 -40.02 21.43
C PHE A 751 0.84 -40.74 22.54
N ALA A 752 0.21 -41.02 23.69
CA ALA A 752 0.84 -41.72 24.81
C ALA A 752 1.38 -43.12 24.47
N GLY A 753 0.94 -43.73 23.36
CA GLY A 753 1.41 -45.03 22.88
C GLY A 753 2.68 -44.98 22.01
N THR A 754 2.93 -43.88 21.29
CA THR A 754 4.01 -43.78 20.29
C THR A 754 5.39 -43.50 20.89
N VAL A 755 5.46 -42.99 22.13
CA VAL A 755 6.72 -42.63 22.81
C VAL A 755 7.35 -43.81 23.58
N GLN A 756 6.64 -44.93 23.74
CA GLN A 756 7.15 -46.09 24.50
C GLN A 756 7.90 -47.15 23.68
N GLU A 757 7.82 -47.14 22.34
CA GLU A 757 8.47 -48.18 21.52
C GLU A 757 9.97 -47.93 21.28
N ASP A 758 10.45 -46.69 21.30
CA ASP A 758 11.88 -46.39 21.16
C ASP A 758 12.75 -46.75 22.37
N LYS A 759 12.14 -47.12 23.51
CA LYS A 759 12.87 -47.63 24.68
C LYS A 759 12.98 -49.15 24.73
N LYS A 760 12.40 -49.90 23.78
CA LYS A 760 12.44 -51.37 23.78
C LYS A 760 13.30 -52.02 22.70
N ILE A 761 13.90 -51.26 21.78
CA ILE A 761 14.82 -51.81 20.74
C ILE A 761 16.31 -51.63 21.13
N GLY A 762 16.60 -51.07 22.31
CA GLY A 762 17.95 -50.99 22.88
C GLY A 762 18.14 -51.86 24.12
N LYS A 763 18.04 -53.18 24.01
CA LYS A 763 18.62 -54.15 24.95
C LYS A 763 19.07 -55.42 24.27
#